data_AF-A0A1N7QRS3-F1
#
_entry.id   AF-A0A1N7QRS3-F1
#
_cell.length_a   1.000
_cell.length_b   1.000
_cell.length_c   1.000
_cell.angle_alpha   90.00
_cell.angle_beta   90.00
_cell.angle_gamma   90.00
#
_symmetry.space_group_name_H-M   'P 1'
#
loop_
_entity.id
_entity.type
_entity.pdbx_description
1 polymer ?
#
loop_
_entity_poly.entity_id
_entity_poly.type
_entity_poly.pdbx_seq_one_letter_code
_entity_poly.pdbx_strand_id
1 'polypeptide(L)'
;MIKNYLLKGSVIAAFFFQSGLFGQTLIHYWNFNNNTSAASITTPSSTLVNGSLIPVAGGTSVIDFAGGTGQNFNLENLNARNGDAWGTHLRFNNPIGGALQFNLPTTGYNNVIVKFTTRRSAQGAGTQTWSYTTDGTTFISYQTVNPQDGNPQLITFDFSTIAGASNNPNFKLKVEFSATGGGTGGNNRFDNFTVDASPVGGIDTTPPTTTYLPANNTNNASTTVNPTISFNENVRLTDNSAINDSNAQSLVDFRLGDATGTQVPFTTAFSNNIITIIPTTGLTPGQTYYLALKPNTVEDFNDNGITTVTSSTFTTAGTSISLDKNFITVNENAGNLAFKINIANPSTSTVNLVVKPAPFSTADSNDFTLTNQTINITPSTTSYTVNIPIIDDTLEEQKAEYFVVSLENPTGATISGDNSATVYIVDNDKPAPVPSNEIQLNYIGSFDPSGNNNSSTEIVVHDPATQRLFTISSLTDVFDIIDFSTPSTPTVINTINMAAYGGITSIAVKNGIIAAASPNTNPQQNGSVVFFDINGNFLKQVTVGALPDMVAFTPDGTKVMTANEGEPNDAYTVDPEGTISIIDISGGIGNLTQSNVTTLNFNSFDSQVAALTATGLRKVRTNNTLSQDLEPEYITISADSNKAWITLQENNAIAEVDIPNKTITRIWGLGKKDMSVPGNGFDASDNNGEVLIANWPVKAYYIPDAVQNYKVGNTNYIVTANEGDEKDLSGYSERTTVGANNYTLDPSIFPNANILKASHNLGRFRVSSATGNTDGDSDFEEIAALGARSFSIFNADTKQQVYDSGDQFERYISAKHPLIFNADNESNAVKNRSRAKGPEPEGVTLGTISGQTYAFITLERTGGVMVYNITNPNNPTFTDYKHSRSTSAYGGDNGPEGIIYIAPENTTTQKGYVIVANEISGTLSMYEVAVPPTLATGEVKQEKATFNVFPNPVNKGNILYFNRKQDYELYDMSGKLIGKEKNALTITTNNLSTGVYLVKTSEGDLKRVIVK
;
A
#
# COMPACT_ATOMS: atom_id res chain seq x y z
N MET A 1 -4.38 0.02 9.47
CA MET A 1 -3.96 0.88 10.61
C MET A 1 -2.47 1.17 10.49
N ILE A 2 -2.12 2.44 10.34
CA ILE A 2 -0.79 2.92 9.90
C ILE A 2 0.21 2.84 11.06
N LYS A 3 1.32 2.14 10.83
CA LYS A 3 2.57 2.31 11.58
C LYS A 3 3.36 3.44 10.90
N ASN A 4 3.69 4.50 11.63
CA ASN A 4 4.70 5.48 11.23
C ASN A 4 5.75 5.58 12.34
N TYR A 5 6.95 5.09 12.03
CA TYR A 5 8.19 5.50 12.68
C TYR A 5 8.76 6.72 11.94
N LEU A 6 9.55 7.52 12.66
CA LEU A 6 10.40 8.66 12.24
C LEU A 6 9.74 10.04 12.20
N LEU A 7 9.98 10.84 13.25
CA LEU A 7 10.87 11.98 13.12
C LEU A 7 11.48 12.34 14.50
N LYS A 8 12.78 12.57 14.47
CA LYS A 8 13.66 12.88 15.60
C LYS A 8 13.47 14.31 16.09
N GLY A 9 13.83 14.51 17.37
CA GLY A 9 14.81 15.52 17.72
C GLY A 9 14.28 16.92 18.03
N SER A 10 14.57 17.34 19.26
CA SER A 10 14.69 18.72 19.76
C SER A 10 13.88 18.88 21.05
N VAL A 11 14.47 18.52 22.18
CA VAL A 11 14.62 19.34 23.40
C VAL A 11 15.53 18.52 24.33
N ILE A 12 16.84 18.59 24.11
CA ILE A 12 17.83 18.23 25.14
C ILE A 12 18.66 19.48 25.34
N ALA A 13 18.20 20.35 26.21
CA ALA A 13 18.99 21.48 26.71
C ALA A 13 18.33 22.04 27.98
N ALA A 14 18.28 21.25 29.06
CA ALA A 14 17.97 21.80 30.38
C ALA A 14 18.42 20.94 31.57
N PHE A 15 19.37 20.00 31.45
CA PHE A 15 19.88 19.30 32.64
C PHE A 15 21.38 19.07 32.60
N PHE A 16 22.13 20.06 33.09
CA PHE A 16 23.34 19.86 33.90
C PHE A 16 23.61 21.15 34.68
N PHE A 17 22.91 21.34 35.80
CA PHE A 17 23.44 22.11 36.92
C PHE A 17 23.71 21.12 38.04
N GLN A 18 24.84 20.44 37.96
CA GLN A 18 25.47 19.85 39.13
C GLN A 18 26.29 20.98 39.78
N SER A 19 25.62 21.86 40.53
CA SER A 19 26.31 22.74 41.46
C SER A 19 26.84 21.86 42.59
N GLY A 20 28.14 21.59 42.58
CA GLY A 20 28.85 21.32 43.83
C GLY A 20 28.81 22.60 44.65
N LEU A 21 27.72 22.82 45.40
CA LEU A 21 27.71 23.79 46.50
C LEU A 21 28.45 23.12 47.65
N PHE A 22 29.72 23.47 47.88
CA PHE A 22 30.17 23.50 49.27
C PHE A 22 29.61 24.77 49.88
N GLY A 23 28.47 24.60 50.53
CA GLY A 23 27.89 25.65 51.35
C GLY A 23 26.56 25.23 51.94
N GLN A 24 25.75 24.42 51.24
CA GLN A 24 24.43 24.00 51.69
C GLN A 24 24.34 22.50 51.94
N THR A 25 23.84 22.15 53.13
CA THR A 25 23.51 20.80 53.58
C THR A 25 22.08 20.48 53.19
N LEU A 26 21.84 19.27 52.66
CA LEU A 26 20.48 18.75 52.46
C LEU A 26 19.84 18.45 53.82
N ILE A 27 18.95 19.33 54.27
CA ILE A 27 18.33 19.23 55.61
C ILE A 27 17.00 18.47 55.60
N HIS A 28 16.28 18.44 54.47
CA HIS A 28 15.07 17.63 54.29
C HIS A 28 14.97 17.09 52.87
N TYR A 29 14.45 15.87 52.71
CA TYR A 29 14.23 15.25 51.41
C TYR A 29 13.08 14.25 51.40
N TRP A 30 12.23 14.36 50.38
CA TRP A 30 11.22 13.35 50.00
C TRP A 30 11.44 12.93 48.55
N ASN A 31 11.81 11.66 48.35
CA ASN A 31 11.87 11.03 47.03
C ASN A 31 10.55 10.38 46.62
N PHE A 32 9.56 10.32 47.53
CA PHE A 32 8.23 9.72 47.33
C PHE A 32 8.18 8.28 46.81
N ASN A 33 9.31 7.56 46.82
CA ASN A 33 9.43 6.23 46.22
C ASN A 33 8.76 5.11 47.06
N ASN A 34 8.41 5.36 48.32
CA ASN A 34 7.78 4.37 49.21
C ASN A 34 6.24 4.48 49.17
N ASN A 35 5.63 3.87 48.16
CA ASN A 35 4.19 3.86 47.93
C ASN A 35 3.43 2.75 48.67
N THR A 36 3.90 2.29 49.84
CA THR A 36 3.22 1.21 50.58
C THR A 36 1.95 1.67 51.30
N SER A 37 1.86 2.95 51.64
CA SER A 37 0.67 3.58 52.23
C SER A 37 0.74 5.10 52.09
N ALA A 38 -0.38 5.79 52.35
CA ALA A 38 -0.40 7.26 52.42
C ALA A 38 0.56 7.81 53.48
N ALA A 39 0.73 7.12 54.61
CA ALA A 39 1.69 7.53 55.65
C ALA A 39 3.15 7.33 55.19
N SER A 40 3.43 6.21 54.53
CA SER A 40 4.76 5.88 54.02
C SER A 40 5.22 6.87 52.97
N ILE A 41 4.35 7.22 52.01
CA ILE A 41 4.71 8.13 50.92
C ILE A 41 4.91 9.58 51.42
N THR A 42 4.23 9.99 52.49
CA THR A 42 4.44 11.33 53.08
C THR A 42 5.59 11.41 54.09
N THR A 43 6.20 10.27 54.46
CA THR A 43 7.34 10.26 55.38
C THR A 43 8.60 10.74 54.65
N PRO A 44 9.40 11.67 55.22
CA PRO A 44 10.65 12.10 54.59
C PRO A 44 11.61 10.92 54.41
N SER A 45 12.22 10.85 53.24
CA SER A 45 13.31 9.91 52.93
C SER A 45 14.54 10.25 53.78
N SER A 46 14.80 11.54 54.02
CA SER A 46 15.75 11.99 55.04
C SER A 46 15.36 13.35 55.63
N THR A 47 15.71 13.55 56.90
CA THR A 47 15.57 14.85 57.55
C THR A 47 16.58 14.98 58.70
N LEU A 48 17.24 16.13 58.82
CA LEU A 48 18.19 16.41 59.90
C LEU A 48 17.55 17.11 61.10
N VAL A 49 16.41 17.78 60.91
CA VAL A 49 15.78 18.62 61.96
C VAL A 49 14.28 18.39 62.11
N ASN A 50 13.79 17.16 61.87
CA ASN A 50 12.40 16.73 62.07
C ASN A 50 11.34 17.34 61.10
N GLY A 51 11.63 17.35 59.80
CA GLY A 51 10.66 17.72 58.78
C GLY A 51 9.49 16.73 58.67
N SER A 52 8.32 17.21 58.25
CA SER A 52 7.13 16.37 58.03
C SER A 52 6.21 16.94 56.95
N LEU A 53 5.42 16.09 56.29
CA LEU A 53 4.39 16.48 55.33
C LEU A 53 3.01 16.08 55.86
N ILE A 54 2.09 17.04 55.91
CA ILE A 54 0.71 16.86 56.36
C ILE A 54 -0.24 17.22 55.21
N PRO A 55 -1.01 16.26 54.66
CA PRO A 55 -2.11 16.58 53.78
C PRO A 55 -3.28 17.18 54.57
N VAL A 56 -3.77 18.33 54.12
CA VAL A 56 -4.99 18.95 54.64
C VAL A 56 -6.11 18.57 53.68
N ALA A 57 -7.02 17.71 54.14
CA ALA A 57 -8.15 17.28 53.34
C ALA A 57 -9.11 18.46 53.11
N GLY A 58 -9.57 18.62 51.87
CA GLY A 58 -10.67 19.51 51.53
C GLY A 58 -11.39 19.03 50.28
N GLY A 59 -12.72 19.06 50.32
CA GLY A 59 -13.55 18.42 49.28
C GLY A 59 -13.25 16.93 49.16
N THR A 60 -12.92 16.48 47.94
CA THR A 60 -12.58 15.07 47.61
C THR A 60 -11.07 14.84 47.49
N SER A 61 -10.26 15.76 47.99
CA SER A 61 -8.80 15.69 47.87
C SER A 61 -8.23 14.47 48.60
N VAL A 62 -7.38 13.68 47.95
CA VAL A 62 -6.78 12.49 48.56
C VAL A 62 -5.37 12.22 48.03
N ILE A 63 -4.48 11.74 48.91
CA ILE A 63 -3.21 11.16 48.49
C ILE A 63 -3.47 9.78 47.90
N ASP A 64 -3.23 9.66 46.61
CA ASP A 64 -3.19 8.38 45.91
C ASP A 64 -1.77 7.84 45.98
N PHE A 65 -1.51 7.07 47.03
CA PHE A 65 -0.18 6.55 47.30
C PHE A 65 0.23 5.50 46.25
N ALA A 66 -0.70 4.67 45.77
CA ALA A 66 -0.37 3.56 44.86
C ALA A 66 -0.24 3.97 43.38
N GLY A 67 -0.98 4.98 42.93
CA GLY A 67 -1.12 5.35 41.52
C GLY A 67 -0.02 6.24 40.93
N GLY A 68 1.09 6.44 41.64
CA GLY A 68 2.19 7.36 41.29
C GLY A 68 3.36 6.72 40.54
N THR A 69 3.15 5.99 39.44
CA THR A 69 4.24 5.39 38.64
C THR A 69 4.41 6.05 37.27
N GLY A 70 5.65 6.10 36.76
CA GLY A 70 5.98 6.59 35.40
C GLY A 70 5.74 8.09 35.20
N GLN A 71 5.14 8.47 34.06
CA GLN A 71 4.69 9.84 33.75
C GLN A 71 5.81 10.87 33.63
N ASN A 72 6.91 10.42 33.03
CA ASN A 72 8.09 11.17 32.62
C ASN A 72 8.99 11.64 33.77
N PHE A 73 8.64 11.37 35.04
CA PHE A 73 9.58 11.51 36.16
C PHE A 73 10.78 10.57 36.01
N ASN A 74 10.58 9.40 35.38
CA ASN A 74 11.63 8.43 35.09
C ASN A 74 12.57 8.81 33.93
N LEU A 75 12.24 9.84 33.13
CA LEU A 75 13.07 10.22 31.98
C LEU A 75 14.29 11.04 32.40
N GLU A 76 14.07 12.04 33.25
CA GLU A 76 15.13 12.97 33.64
C GLU A 76 15.45 12.88 35.15
N ASN A 77 14.59 12.25 35.98
CA ASN A 77 14.74 12.08 37.44
C ASN A 77 15.19 13.35 38.17
N LEU A 78 14.50 14.45 37.87
CA LEU A 78 14.93 15.79 38.23
C LEU A 78 15.03 15.96 39.74
N ASN A 79 16.08 16.64 40.20
CA ASN A 79 16.35 16.94 41.61
C ASN A 79 16.52 15.72 42.55
N ALA A 80 16.66 14.50 42.03
CA ALA A 80 16.99 13.34 42.86
C ALA A 80 18.28 13.58 43.67
N ARG A 81 18.30 13.09 44.91
CA ARG A 81 19.45 13.17 45.82
C ARG A 81 19.90 11.77 46.23
N ASN A 82 21.10 11.66 46.78
CA ASN A 82 21.69 10.44 47.33
C ASN A 82 21.79 9.25 46.35
N GLY A 83 21.78 9.51 45.04
CA GLY A 83 21.81 8.47 44.02
C GLY A 83 20.50 7.67 43.91
N ASP A 84 19.41 8.17 44.49
CA ASP A 84 18.10 7.52 44.42
C ASP A 84 17.67 7.36 42.97
N ALA A 85 17.42 6.11 42.57
CA ALA A 85 16.80 5.80 41.30
C ALA A 85 15.36 6.34 41.26
N TRP A 86 14.86 6.59 40.06
CA TRP A 86 13.45 6.91 39.87
C TRP A 86 12.60 5.72 40.37
N GLY A 87 11.48 6.02 41.02
CA GLY A 87 10.53 5.01 41.49
C GLY A 87 9.10 5.50 41.36
N THR A 88 8.51 5.96 42.46
CA THR A 88 7.14 6.50 42.50
C THR A 88 7.12 7.94 42.98
N HIS A 89 6.06 8.68 42.66
CA HIS A 89 5.91 10.10 43.00
C HIS A 89 4.64 10.35 43.81
N LEU A 90 4.61 11.46 44.56
CA LEU A 90 3.42 11.87 45.30
C LEU A 90 2.33 12.30 44.32
N ARG A 91 1.16 11.68 44.41
CA ARG A 91 -0.01 12.03 43.61
C ARG A 91 -1.14 12.52 44.50
N PHE A 92 -1.52 13.79 44.35
CA PHE A 92 -2.62 14.41 45.07
C PHE A 92 -3.82 14.60 44.14
N ASN A 93 -4.80 13.69 44.27
CA ASN A 93 -6.01 13.68 43.44
C ASN A 93 -7.02 14.72 43.95
N ASN A 94 -7.75 15.33 43.02
CA ASN A 94 -8.78 16.37 43.24
C ASN A 94 -8.30 17.46 44.21
N PRO A 95 -7.21 18.16 43.90
CA PRO A 95 -6.47 18.92 44.90
C PRO A 95 -7.15 20.24 45.31
N ILE A 96 -8.16 20.70 44.55
CA ILE A 96 -8.86 21.97 44.81
C ILE A 96 -9.68 21.86 46.10
N GLY A 97 -9.49 22.83 47.00
CA GLY A 97 -10.10 22.86 48.33
C GLY A 97 -9.27 22.15 49.40
N GLY A 98 -8.37 21.23 49.02
CA GLY A 98 -7.35 20.65 49.89
C GLY A 98 -6.02 21.39 49.81
N ALA A 99 -5.06 20.98 50.65
CA ALA A 99 -3.70 21.52 50.65
C ALA A 99 -2.66 20.47 51.05
N LEU A 100 -1.39 20.73 50.71
CA LEU A 100 -0.25 19.99 51.26
C LEU A 100 0.60 20.96 52.08
N GLN A 101 0.86 20.62 53.34
CA GLN A 101 1.68 21.42 54.24
C GLN A 101 2.97 20.68 54.59
N PHE A 102 4.10 21.27 54.21
CA PHE A 102 5.44 20.81 54.55
C PHE A 102 5.93 21.59 55.77
N ASN A 103 6.10 20.91 56.90
CA ASN A 103 6.79 21.46 58.06
C ASN A 103 8.29 21.28 57.85
N LEU A 104 9.02 22.39 57.73
CA LEU A 104 10.41 22.42 57.28
C LEU A 104 11.25 23.24 58.27
N PRO A 105 11.42 22.79 59.52
CA PRO A 105 12.27 23.47 60.48
C PRO A 105 13.70 23.65 59.96
N THR A 106 14.30 24.81 60.15
CA THR A 106 15.64 25.16 59.65
C THR A 106 16.64 25.43 60.78
N THR A 107 16.37 24.94 61.98
CA THR A 107 17.21 25.15 63.18
C THR A 107 18.68 24.76 62.92
N GLY A 108 19.60 25.70 63.11
CA GLY A 108 21.03 25.54 62.85
C GLY A 108 21.48 25.88 61.44
N TYR A 109 20.56 26.26 60.54
CA TYR A 109 20.85 26.51 59.12
C TYR A 109 20.30 27.85 58.61
N ASN A 110 20.97 28.49 57.66
CA ASN A 110 20.57 29.70 56.92
C ASN A 110 20.59 29.45 55.40
N ASN A 111 20.28 30.46 54.58
CA ASN A 111 20.29 30.35 53.10
C ASN A 111 19.41 29.22 52.56
N VAL A 112 18.14 29.19 52.98
CA VAL A 112 17.22 28.08 52.73
C VAL A 112 16.75 28.08 51.27
N ILE A 113 17.05 27.01 50.54
CA ILE A 113 16.58 26.77 49.17
C ILE A 113 15.70 25.52 49.14
N VAL A 114 14.49 25.65 48.60
CA VAL A 114 13.55 24.53 48.42
C VAL A 114 13.46 24.20 46.94
N LYS A 115 13.64 22.93 46.57
CA LYS A 115 13.47 22.47 45.19
C LYS A 115 12.53 21.29 45.13
N PHE A 116 11.71 21.20 44.10
CA PHE A 116 10.84 20.05 43.87
C PHE A 116 10.40 19.98 42.43
N THR A 117 10.02 18.81 41.98
CA THR A 117 9.51 18.61 40.64
C THR A 117 8.01 18.48 40.67
N THR A 118 7.32 19.07 39.70
CA THR A 118 5.86 19.00 39.67
C THR A 118 5.32 18.93 38.25
N ARG A 119 4.15 18.30 38.13
CA ARG A 119 3.30 18.34 36.94
C ARG A 119 1.85 18.16 37.35
N ARG A 120 0.95 18.33 36.38
CA ARG A 120 -0.46 17.96 36.51
C ARG A 120 -0.85 16.92 35.47
N SER A 121 -2.05 16.37 35.65
CA SER A 121 -2.78 15.73 34.56
C SER A 121 -3.57 16.77 33.75
N ALA A 122 -4.07 16.37 32.58
CA ALA A 122 -4.91 17.20 31.72
C ALA A 122 -6.06 17.89 32.46
N GLN A 123 -6.68 17.17 33.39
CA GLN A 123 -7.81 17.66 34.19
C GLN A 123 -7.40 18.26 35.53
N GLY A 124 -6.12 18.17 35.91
CA GLY A 124 -5.56 18.67 37.17
C GLY A 124 -5.64 20.18 37.31
N ALA A 125 -5.66 20.65 38.55
CA ALA A 125 -5.56 22.07 38.88
C ALA A 125 -4.35 22.71 38.17
N GLY A 126 -4.60 23.83 37.49
CA GLY A 126 -3.60 24.52 36.66
C GLY A 126 -2.70 25.47 37.44
N THR A 127 -3.04 25.75 38.70
CA THR A 127 -2.34 26.73 39.52
C THR A 127 -2.12 26.18 40.93
N GLN A 128 -0.86 26.22 41.37
CA GLN A 128 -0.41 25.96 42.73
C GLN A 128 -0.02 27.29 43.39
N THR A 129 -0.72 27.69 44.44
CA THR A 129 -0.39 28.88 45.23
C THR A 129 0.39 28.47 46.46
N TRP A 130 1.66 28.85 46.50
CA TRP A 130 2.55 28.54 47.61
C TRP A 130 2.60 29.70 48.61
N SER A 131 2.52 29.34 49.89
CA SER A 131 2.63 30.24 51.01
C SER A 131 3.61 29.68 52.04
N TYR A 132 4.20 30.54 52.85
CA TYR A 132 5.12 30.17 53.91
C TYR A 132 4.72 30.79 55.24
N THR A 133 5.19 30.22 56.34
CA THR A 133 5.07 30.82 57.67
C THR A 133 6.40 30.77 58.39
N THR A 134 6.70 31.80 59.18
CA THR A 134 7.87 31.88 60.05
C THR A 134 7.50 31.79 61.52
N ASP A 135 6.22 31.92 61.87
CA ASP A 135 5.72 31.75 63.24
C ASP A 135 5.01 30.40 63.45
N GLY A 136 4.85 29.62 62.37
CA GLY A 136 4.24 28.30 62.37
C GLY A 136 2.71 28.32 62.25
N THR A 137 2.07 29.48 62.20
CA THR A 137 0.60 29.66 62.25
C THR A 137 0.06 30.59 61.16
N THR A 138 0.71 31.74 60.91
CA THR A 138 0.29 32.74 59.94
C THR A 138 0.99 32.51 58.60
N PHE A 139 0.23 32.14 57.57
CA PHE A 139 0.78 31.90 56.22
C PHE A 139 0.73 33.15 55.36
N ILE A 140 1.87 33.48 54.76
CA ILE A 140 2.08 34.60 53.84
C ILE A 140 2.27 34.02 52.44
N SER A 141 1.55 34.57 51.45
CA SER A 141 1.69 34.15 50.05
C SER A 141 3.11 34.42 49.54
N TYR A 142 3.69 33.48 48.79
CA TYR A 142 5.04 33.57 48.26
C TYR A 142 5.04 33.63 46.74
N GLN A 143 4.67 32.53 46.10
CA GLN A 143 4.74 32.39 44.65
C GLN A 143 3.65 31.47 44.13
N THR A 144 3.24 31.72 42.89
CA THR A 144 2.35 30.85 42.15
C THR A 144 3.15 30.02 41.15
N VAL A 145 2.89 28.72 41.09
CA VAL A 145 3.47 27.79 40.12
C VAL A 145 2.36 27.25 39.23
N ASN A 146 2.58 27.27 37.92
CA ASN A 146 1.65 26.73 36.94
C ASN A 146 2.17 25.36 36.45
N PRO A 147 1.77 24.23 37.06
CA PRO A 147 2.23 22.91 36.65
C PRO A 147 1.79 22.57 35.22
N GLN A 148 2.68 21.96 34.45
CA GLN A 148 2.43 21.56 33.06
C GLN A 148 1.66 20.24 32.99
N ASP A 149 0.75 20.11 32.01
CA ASP A 149 0.22 18.82 31.58
C ASP A 149 1.17 18.20 30.55
N GLY A 150 2.32 17.73 31.03
CA GLY A 150 3.42 17.27 30.18
C GLY A 150 4.57 16.73 31.01
N ASN A 151 5.80 16.97 30.59
CA ASN A 151 6.98 16.58 31.36
C ASN A 151 7.02 17.30 32.72
N PRO A 152 7.48 16.63 33.79
CA PRO A 152 7.74 17.29 35.07
C PRO A 152 8.67 18.49 34.93
N GLN A 153 8.33 19.58 35.60
CA GLN A 153 9.17 20.77 35.67
C GLN A 153 9.83 20.87 37.05
N LEU A 154 11.11 21.23 37.09
CA LEU A 154 11.81 21.55 38.33
C LEU A 154 11.48 22.97 38.78
N ILE A 155 11.08 23.11 40.03
CA ILE A 155 10.80 24.38 40.70
C ILE A 155 11.87 24.62 41.76
N THR A 156 12.34 25.87 41.87
CA THR A 156 13.27 26.32 42.92
C THR A 156 12.70 27.55 43.60
N PHE A 157 12.58 27.49 44.93
CA PHE A 157 12.23 28.63 45.78
C PHE A 157 13.44 29.00 46.64
N ASP A 158 13.84 30.26 46.57
CA ASP A 158 14.94 30.81 47.34
C ASP A 158 14.42 31.66 48.51
N PHE A 159 14.56 31.14 49.73
CA PHE A 159 14.21 31.82 50.97
C PHE A 159 15.42 32.44 51.69
N SER A 160 16.60 32.47 51.06
CA SER A 160 17.82 33.02 51.66
C SER A 160 17.67 34.49 52.09
N THR A 161 16.82 35.25 51.39
CA THR A 161 16.51 36.65 51.69
C THR A 161 15.44 36.83 52.77
N ILE A 162 14.72 35.77 53.15
CA ILE A 162 13.69 35.82 54.18
C ILE A 162 14.33 35.52 55.54
N ALA A 163 14.66 36.58 56.28
CA ALA A 163 15.32 36.47 57.59
C ALA A 163 14.61 35.50 58.54
N GLY A 164 13.27 35.49 58.53
CA GLY A 164 12.47 34.59 59.34
C GLY A 164 12.48 33.12 58.90
N ALA A 165 13.07 32.76 57.77
CA ALA A 165 13.25 31.37 57.35
C ALA A 165 14.57 30.77 57.83
N SER A 166 15.53 31.58 58.27
CA SER A 166 16.83 31.12 58.78
C SER A 166 16.76 30.74 60.26
N ASN A 167 17.43 29.66 60.63
CA ASN A 167 17.54 29.13 62.00
C ASN A 167 16.18 29.05 62.71
N ASN A 168 15.15 28.57 62.02
CA ASN A 168 13.77 28.68 62.47
C ASN A 168 13.09 27.31 62.64
N PRO A 169 12.75 26.89 63.87
CA PRO A 169 12.03 25.63 64.10
C PRO A 169 10.58 25.64 63.59
N ASN A 170 10.01 26.81 63.29
CA ASN A 170 8.61 26.97 62.93
C ASN A 170 8.38 27.22 61.43
N PHE A 171 9.43 27.15 60.60
CA PHE A 171 9.29 27.38 59.16
C PHE A 171 8.45 26.27 58.50
N LYS A 172 7.46 26.66 57.69
CA LYS A 172 6.60 25.73 56.95
C LYS A 172 6.24 26.30 55.59
N LEU A 173 5.98 25.43 54.63
CA LEU A 173 5.38 25.74 53.34
C LEU A 173 4.02 25.09 53.20
N LYS A 174 3.09 25.76 52.53
CA LYS A 174 1.76 25.23 52.21
C LYS A 174 1.41 25.54 50.77
N VAL A 175 0.96 24.53 50.04
CA VAL A 175 0.44 24.68 48.67
C VAL A 175 -1.07 24.46 48.64
N GLU A 176 -1.76 25.41 48.01
CA GLU A 176 -3.19 25.39 47.74
C GLU A 176 -3.44 25.44 46.23
N PHE A 177 -4.56 24.89 45.78
CA PHE A 177 -4.77 24.60 44.36
C PHE A 177 -6.01 25.31 43.80
N SER A 178 -5.89 25.84 42.58
CA SER A 178 -7.02 26.41 41.86
C SER A 178 -7.03 26.00 40.38
N ALA A 179 -8.20 26.10 39.76
CA ALA A 179 -8.41 25.69 38.38
C ALA A 179 -7.81 26.66 37.33
N THR A 180 -7.30 27.82 37.73
CA THR A 180 -6.73 28.80 36.81
C THR A 180 -5.64 28.15 35.94
N GLY A 181 -5.79 28.19 34.61
CA GLY A 181 -4.86 27.55 33.66
C GLY A 181 -4.92 26.01 33.57
N GLY A 182 -5.94 25.38 34.17
CA GLY A 182 -6.12 23.93 34.19
C GLY A 182 -7.58 23.51 34.42
N GLY A 183 -7.78 22.30 34.95
CA GLY A 183 -9.11 21.74 35.20
C GLY A 183 -9.52 21.78 36.68
N THR A 184 -10.77 21.39 36.95
CA THR A 184 -11.34 21.31 38.31
C THR A 184 -11.25 19.92 38.94
N GLY A 185 -10.72 18.94 38.21
CA GLY A 185 -10.57 17.54 38.65
C GLY A 185 -9.11 17.06 38.61
N GLY A 186 -8.88 15.78 38.32
CA GLY A 186 -7.55 15.26 38.04
C GLY A 186 -6.59 15.30 39.23
N ASN A 187 -5.30 15.55 38.99
CA ASN A 187 -4.30 15.55 40.05
C ASN A 187 -3.14 16.50 39.80
N ASN A 188 -2.47 16.87 40.89
CA ASN A 188 -1.16 17.48 40.90
C ASN A 188 -0.17 16.50 41.52
N ARG A 189 1.05 16.47 40.99
CA ARG A 189 2.06 15.48 41.33
C ARG A 189 3.34 16.17 41.77
N PHE A 190 4.04 15.56 42.72
CA PHE A 190 5.30 16.06 43.25
C PHE A 190 6.31 14.94 43.35
N ASP A 191 7.55 15.22 42.97
CA ASP A 191 8.64 14.28 43.16
C ASP A 191 9.93 15.00 43.58
N ASN A 192 10.84 14.28 44.24
CA ASN A 192 12.14 14.77 44.68
C ASN A 192 12.10 16.16 45.35
N PHE A 193 11.34 16.30 46.43
CA PHE A 193 11.23 17.56 47.19
C PHE A 193 12.40 17.69 48.17
N THR A 194 13.27 18.68 48.00
CA THR A 194 14.47 18.92 48.80
C THR A 194 14.45 20.27 49.49
N VAL A 195 15.10 20.35 50.65
CA VAL A 195 15.51 21.60 51.28
C VAL A 195 17.01 21.56 51.52
N ASP A 196 17.72 22.42 50.80
CA ASP A 196 19.16 22.64 50.94
C ASP A 196 19.35 23.94 51.75
N ALA A 197 20.23 23.93 52.76
CA ALA A 197 20.49 25.10 53.61
C ALA A 197 21.90 25.07 54.21
N SER A 198 22.54 26.23 54.37
CA SER A 198 23.90 26.34 54.91
C SER A 198 23.92 26.21 56.44
N PRO A 199 24.89 25.49 57.04
CA PRO A 199 25.12 25.60 58.48
C PRO A 199 25.45 27.06 58.83
N VAL A 200 24.92 27.56 59.93
CA VAL A 200 25.24 28.92 60.39
C VAL A 200 26.76 29.00 60.71
N GLY A 201 27.57 29.58 59.82
CA GLY A 201 28.98 29.96 60.06
C GLY A 201 30.11 29.44 59.14
N GLY A 202 29.88 28.91 57.92
CA GLY A 202 30.95 28.45 57.01
C GLY A 202 31.39 29.46 55.92
N ILE A 203 32.67 29.44 55.50
CA ILE A 203 33.24 30.23 54.38
C ILE A 203 33.31 29.33 53.12
N ASP A 204 32.88 29.83 51.95
CA ASP A 204 32.96 29.15 50.65
C ASP A 204 34.40 29.17 50.09
N THR A 205 34.89 28.04 49.61
CA THR A 205 36.27 27.86 49.09
C THR A 205 36.31 27.24 47.68
N THR A 206 35.19 27.17 46.96
CA THR A 206 35.12 26.52 45.64
C THR A 206 34.93 27.53 44.51
N PRO A 207 35.78 27.53 43.46
CA PRO A 207 35.56 28.39 42.30
C PRO A 207 34.26 28.07 41.54
N PRO A 208 33.65 29.07 40.86
CA PRO A 208 32.50 28.84 39.99
C PRO A 208 32.77 27.82 38.88
N THR A 209 31.78 27.02 38.57
CA THR A 209 31.74 26.09 37.43
C THR A 209 31.07 26.73 36.21
N THR A 210 31.50 26.33 35.01
CA THR A 210 31.00 26.87 33.73
C THR A 210 30.29 25.79 32.91
N THR A 211 29.14 26.14 32.34
CA THR A 211 28.38 25.29 31.41
C THR A 211 28.24 25.99 30.06
N TYR A 212 28.46 25.26 28.97
CA TYR A 212 28.44 25.80 27.61
C TYR A 212 27.20 25.33 26.83
N LEU A 213 26.62 26.24 26.05
CA LEU A 213 25.64 25.91 25.02
C LEU A 213 26.07 26.55 23.69
N PRO A 214 26.19 25.82 22.57
CA PRO A 214 26.10 24.36 22.46
C PRO A 214 27.13 23.64 23.35
N ALA A 215 26.74 22.47 23.86
CA ALA A 215 27.63 21.64 24.67
C ALA A 215 28.82 21.14 23.83
N ASN A 216 29.92 20.82 24.50
CA ASN A 216 31.14 20.36 23.83
C ASN A 216 30.86 19.12 22.96
N ASN A 217 31.40 19.12 21.74
CA ASN A 217 31.20 18.14 20.67
C ASN A 217 29.78 18.06 20.09
N THR A 218 28.95 19.09 20.24
CA THR A 218 27.68 19.17 19.50
C THR A 218 27.96 19.26 18.00
N ASN A 219 27.40 18.38 17.17
CA ASN A 219 27.73 18.30 15.74
C ASN A 219 26.63 18.79 14.78
N ASN A 220 25.50 19.29 15.30
CA ASN A 220 24.37 19.80 14.51
C ASN A 220 23.75 21.03 15.20
N ALA A 221 24.57 21.96 15.67
CA ALA A 221 24.06 23.18 16.28
C ALA A 221 23.31 24.04 15.24
N SER A 222 22.27 24.77 15.67
CA SER A 222 21.60 25.73 14.78
C SER A 222 22.59 26.81 14.34
N THR A 223 22.53 27.22 13.08
CA THR A 223 23.31 28.36 12.55
C THR A 223 22.85 29.71 13.13
N THR A 224 21.67 29.73 13.76
CA THR A 224 21.09 30.90 14.42
C THR A 224 21.25 30.87 15.95
N VAL A 225 21.97 29.89 16.51
CA VAL A 225 22.20 29.82 17.96
C VAL A 225 23.10 30.98 18.39
N ASN A 226 22.72 31.65 19.48
CA ASN A 226 23.63 32.51 20.25
C ASN A 226 24.28 31.64 21.33
N PRO A 227 25.58 31.33 21.23
CA PRO A 227 26.23 30.48 22.23
C PRO A 227 26.23 31.12 23.62
N THR A 228 26.27 30.33 24.69
CA THR A 228 26.27 30.84 26.06
C THR A 228 27.32 30.17 26.94
N ILE A 229 27.81 30.92 27.93
CA ILE A 229 28.60 30.43 29.07
C ILE A 229 27.82 30.77 30.34
N SER A 230 27.36 29.76 31.06
CA SER A 230 26.57 29.91 32.29
C SER A 230 27.39 29.54 33.51
N PHE A 231 27.26 30.31 34.60
CA PHE A 231 27.89 30.04 35.89
C PHE A 231 26.86 29.48 36.89
N ASN A 232 27.27 28.59 37.78
CA ASN A 232 26.40 28.00 38.81
C ASN A 232 26.05 28.94 39.97
N GLU A 233 26.67 30.11 40.03
CA GLU A 233 26.54 31.08 41.12
C GLU A 233 26.86 32.50 40.64
N ASN A 234 26.70 33.47 41.54
CA ASN A 234 26.98 34.87 41.24
C ASN A 234 28.48 35.09 41.07
N VAL A 235 28.84 35.73 39.97
CA VAL A 235 30.24 35.94 39.59
C VAL A 235 30.57 37.41 39.39
N ARG A 236 31.84 37.75 39.57
CA ARG A 236 32.42 39.07 39.34
C ARG A 236 33.79 38.95 38.65
N LEU A 237 34.35 40.08 38.23
CA LEU A 237 35.74 40.13 37.76
C LEU A 237 36.71 39.95 38.93
N THR A 238 37.90 39.43 38.66
CA THR A 238 38.95 39.20 39.67
C THR A 238 39.51 40.48 40.32
N ASP A 239 39.06 41.65 39.87
CA ASP A 239 39.32 42.96 40.49
C ASP A 239 38.17 43.43 41.40
N ASN A 240 37.23 42.54 41.72
CA ASN A 240 35.98 42.76 42.46
C ASN A 240 34.90 43.59 41.74
N SER A 241 35.11 44.01 40.49
CA SER A 241 34.09 44.77 39.76
C SER A 241 33.01 43.85 39.15
N ALA A 242 31.80 44.37 38.98
CA ALA A 242 30.69 43.61 38.44
C ALA A 242 30.87 43.29 36.94
N ILE A 243 30.55 42.07 36.54
CA ILE A 243 30.43 41.71 35.10
C ILE A 243 29.14 42.36 34.56
N ASN A 244 29.23 42.97 33.40
CA ASN A 244 28.12 43.60 32.70
C ASN A 244 28.37 43.59 31.18
N ASP A 245 27.39 44.04 30.40
CA ASP A 245 27.46 44.03 28.93
C ASP A 245 28.70 44.74 28.36
N SER A 246 29.25 45.74 29.07
CA SER A 246 30.41 46.52 28.58
C SER A 246 31.76 45.82 28.77
N ASN A 247 31.86 44.83 29.67
CA ASN A 247 33.13 44.15 29.98
C ASN A 247 33.12 42.64 29.69
N ALA A 248 31.95 42.00 29.57
CA ALA A 248 31.83 40.55 29.38
C ALA A 248 32.52 40.02 28.10
N GLN A 249 32.58 40.82 27.04
CA GLN A 249 33.24 40.44 25.78
C GLN A 249 34.73 40.15 25.98
N SER A 250 35.39 40.85 26.90
CA SER A 250 36.82 40.68 27.16
C SER A 250 37.15 39.32 27.81
N LEU A 251 36.16 38.66 28.42
CA LEU A 251 36.28 37.40 29.15
C LEU A 251 36.21 36.18 28.23
N VAL A 252 35.64 36.32 27.05
CA VAL A 252 35.33 35.22 26.13
C VAL A 252 36.37 35.15 25.02
N ASP A 253 36.68 33.92 24.58
CA ASP A 253 37.35 33.66 23.32
C ASP A 253 36.45 32.83 22.40
N PHE A 254 36.08 33.39 21.25
CA PHE A 254 35.23 32.74 20.26
C PHE A 254 35.96 32.70 18.90
N ARG A 255 36.23 31.48 18.41
CA ARG A 255 37.13 31.21 17.29
C ARG A 255 36.57 30.17 16.31
N LEU A 256 37.10 30.16 15.09
CA LEU A 256 36.83 29.12 14.10
C LEU A 256 37.63 27.86 14.40
N GLY A 257 36.98 26.70 14.40
CA GLY A 257 37.61 25.39 14.57
C GLY A 257 38.02 25.12 16.01
N ASP A 258 39.20 25.59 16.39
CA ASP A 258 39.85 25.30 17.67
C ASP A 258 40.44 26.56 18.34
N ALA A 259 41.16 26.36 19.45
CA ALA A 259 41.79 27.42 20.24
C ALA A 259 42.84 28.25 19.46
N THR A 260 43.38 27.73 18.37
CA THR A 260 44.36 28.43 17.50
C THR A 260 43.70 29.13 16.31
N GLY A 261 42.38 28.98 16.18
CA GLY A 261 41.58 29.53 15.10
C GLY A 261 41.52 31.04 15.02
N THR A 262 41.04 31.54 13.88
CA THR A 262 40.77 32.97 13.70
C THR A 262 39.60 33.41 14.61
N GLN A 263 39.72 34.60 15.19
CA GLN A 263 38.67 35.21 16.03
C GLN A 263 37.39 35.39 15.21
N VAL A 264 36.26 34.91 15.72
CA VAL A 264 34.94 35.22 15.18
C VAL A 264 34.50 36.54 15.81
N PRO A 265 34.04 37.55 15.05
CA PRO A 265 33.57 38.79 15.68
C PRO A 265 32.20 38.60 16.34
N PHE A 266 32.08 38.94 17.62
CA PHE A 266 30.86 38.82 18.43
C PHE A 266 30.71 40.01 19.37
N THR A 267 29.51 40.21 19.90
CA THR A 267 29.25 41.02 21.10
C THR A 267 28.73 40.11 22.21
N THR A 268 28.61 40.62 23.44
CA THR A 268 28.09 39.85 24.57
C THR A 268 26.97 40.57 25.29
N ALA A 269 26.04 39.81 25.85
CA ALA A 269 25.12 40.27 26.89
C ALA A 269 25.35 39.44 28.16
N PHE A 270 25.27 40.07 29.32
CA PHE A 270 25.40 39.41 30.62
C PHE A 270 24.15 39.63 31.47
N SER A 271 23.45 38.55 31.78
CA SER A 271 22.31 38.58 32.71
C SER A 271 22.16 37.22 33.38
N ASN A 272 21.69 37.21 34.63
CA ASN A 272 21.41 35.98 35.38
C ASN A 272 22.58 34.98 35.40
N ASN A 273 23.82 35.46 35.55
CA ASN A 273 25.04 34.65 35.52
C ASN A 273 25.26 33.88 34.20
N ILE A 274 24.80 34.45 33.08
CA ILE A 274 25.01 33.90 31.74
C ILE A 274 25.63 34.97 30.86
N ILE A 275 26.80 34.66 30.28
CA ILE A 275 27.35 35.40 29.15
C ILE A 275 26.73 34.80 27.88
N THR A 276 25.91 35.60 27.18
CA THR A 276 25.39 35.26 25.86
C THR A 276 26.30 35.87 24.80
N ILE A 277 26.84 35.03 23.93
CA ILE A 277 27.68 35.40 22.79
C ILE A 277 26.75 35.64 21.60
N ILE A 278 26.80 36.85 21.06
CA ILE A 278 25.99 37.28 19.92
C ILE A 278 26.93 37.51 18.73
N PRO A 279 27.09 36.52 17.84
CA PRO A 279 27.90 36.67 16.63
C PRO A 279 27.43 37.88 15.81
N THR A 280 28.38 38.66 15.28
CA THR A 280 28.05 39.84 14.45
C THR A 280 27.44 39.47 13.10
N THR A 281 27.79 38.27 12.60
CA THR A 281 27.18 37.62 11.44
C THR A 281 26.69 36.24 11.87
N GLY A 282 25.60 35.74 11.26
CA GLY A 282 25.12 34.38 11.52
C GLY A 282 26.21 33.32 11.34
N LEU A 283 26.09 32.20 12.06
CA LEU A 283 27.09 31.13 11.99
C LEU A 283 26.99 30.41 10.63
N THR A 284 28.14 30.01 10.11
CA THR A 284 28.24 29.32 8.81
C THR A 284 27.76 27.87 8.94
N PRO A 285 26.93 27.34 8.02
CA PRO A 285 26.55 25.92 8.01
C PRO A 285 27.77 24.97 7.91
N GLY A 286 27.75 23.86 8.67
CA GLY A 286 28.81 22.84 8.69
C GLY A 286 30.14 23.31 9.29
N GLN A 287 30.21 24.50 9.88
CA GLN A 287 31.42 25.08 10.44
C GLN A 287 31.59 24.70 11.91
N THR A 288 32.79 24.27 12.27
CA THR A 288 33.18 24.05 13.67
C THR A 288 33.62 25.37 14.30
N TYR A 289 33.20 25.61 15.54
CA TYR A 289 33.50 26.78 16.36
C TYR A 289 34.05 26.36 17.72
N TYR A 290 34.98 27.16 18.24
CA TYR A 290 35.56 27.03 19.56
C TYR A 290 35.10 28.21 20.43
N LEU A 291 34.52 27.93 21.59
CA LEU A 291 34.07 28.91 22.57
C LEU A 291 34.74 28.62 23.91
N ALA A 292 35.40 29.61 24.51
CA ALA A 292 36.10 29.47 25.77
C ALA A 292 35.92 30.67 26.70
N LEU A 293 35.99 30.40 28.00
CA LEU A 293 36.21 31.42 29.02
C LEU A 293 37.71 31.53 29.29
N LYS A 294 38.23 32.76 29.30
CA LYS A 294 39.64 33.02 29.59
C LYS A 294 39.95 32.78 31.08
N PRO A 295 41.09 32.14 31.41
CA PRO A 295 41.47 31.86 32.78
C PRO A 295 41.79 33.15 33.55
N ASN A 296 41.59 33.13 34.86
CA ASN A 296 41.88 34.22 35.80
C ASN A 296 41.11 35.52 35.54
N THR A 297 39.94 35.43 34.89
CA THR A 297 39.12 36.61 34.56
C THR A 297 37.83 36.71 35.37
N VAL A 298 37.36 35.61 35.96
CA VAL A 298 36.08 35.51 36.67
C VAL A 298 36.27 34.78 38.01
N GLU A 299 35.64 35.28 39.06
CA GLU A 299 35.59 34.71 40.42
C GLU A 299 34.18 34.80 41.01
N ASP A 300 33.93 34.06 42.09
CA ASP A 300 32.73 34.25 42.93
C ASP A 300 32.88 35.47 43.88
N PHE A 301 31.89 35.68 44.76
CA PHE A 301 31.94 36.76 45.75
C PHE A 301 32.81 36.46 46.98
N ASN A 302 33.37 35.25 47.04
CA ASN A 302 34.19 34.69 48.12
C ASN A 302 35.67 34.54 47.71
N ASP A 303 36.08 35.19 46.62
CA ASP A 303 37.45 35.24 46.07
C ASP A 303 37.96 33.90 45.50
N ASN A 304 37.07 32.98 45.11
CA ASN A 304 37.45 31.75 44.43
C ASN A 304 37.40 31.94 42.89
N GLY A 305 38.57 32.10 42.26
CA GLY A 305 38.70 32.37 40.82
C GLY A 305 38.73 31.12 39.92
N ILE A 306 38.17 31.23 38.71
CA ILE A 306 38.37 30.23 37.65
C ILE A 306 39.77 30.41 37.06
N THR A 307 40.70 29.52 37.41
CA THR A 307 42.13 29.67 37.07
C THR A 307 42.57 28.93 35.81
N THR A 308 41.74 28.05 35.25
CA THR A 308 42.01 27.27 34.03
C THR A 308 41.06 27.66 32.90
N VAL A 309 41.50 27.47 31.65
CA VAL A 309 40.62 27.65 30.48
C VAL A 309 39.52 26.58 30.56
N THR A 310 38.27 26.99 30.48
CA THR A 310 37.16 26.08 30.16
C THR A 310 36.69 26.38 28.74
N SER A 311 36.22 25.37 28.00
CA SER A 311 35.83 25.55 26.60
C SER A 311 34.82 24.51 26.10
N SER A 312 34.21 24.83 24.96
CA SER A 312 33.33 23.98 24.17
C SER A 312 33.66 24.14 22.69
N THR A 313 33.78 23.03 21.98
CA THR A 313 33.81 22.99 20.51
C THR A 313 32.48 22.46 20.00
N PHE A 314 31.90 23.10 18.98
CA PHE A 314 30.66 22.61 18.35
C PHE A 314 30.67 22.87 16.84
N THR A 315 29.97 22.03 16.09
CA THR A 315 29.77 22.16 14.64
C THR A 315 28.31 22.47 14.35
N THR A 316 28.06 23.48 13.52
CA THR A 316 26.71 23.82 13.05
C THR A 316 26.20 22.78 12.06
N ALA A 317 24.88 22.63 11.95
CA ALA A 317 24.27 21.77 10.94
C ALA A 317 24.72 22.17 9.53
N GLY A 318 25.11 21.17 8.72
CA GLY A 318 25.48 21.38 7.32
C GLY A 318 24.27 21.65 6.42
N THR A 319 24.54 22.06 5.18
CA THR A 319 23.51 22.21 4.14
C THR A 319 22.91 20.83 3.81
N SER A 320 21.59 20.71 3.87
CA SER A 320 20.89 19.50 3.43
C SER A 320 19.90 19.81 2.32
N ILE A 321 19.85 18.94 1.32
CA ILE A 321 19.00 19.07 0.13
C ILE A 321 18.06 17.87 0.08
N SER A 322 16.79 18.10 -0.21
CA SER A 322 15.83 17.01 -0.41
C SER A 322 14.88 17.31 -1.57
N LEU A 323 14.33 16.27 -2.15
CA LEU A 323 13.17 16.41 -3.03
C LEU A 323 11.97 16.91 -2.23
N ASP A 324 11.11 17.73 -2.85
CA ASP A 324 9.83 18.12 -2.26
C ASP A 324 8.85 16.95 -2.26
N LYS A 325 8.85 16.18 -3.35
CA LYS A 325 8.06 14.95 -3.53
C LYS A 325 8.87 13.92 -4.31
N ASN A 326 8.64 12.65 -4.01
CA ASN A 326 9.18 11.50 -4.75
C ASN A 326 8.17 10.88 -5.74
N PHE A 327 6.91 11.34 -5.71
CA PHE A 327 5.85 11.00 -6.64
C PHE A 327 5.19 12.29 -7.12
N ILE A 328 5.12 12.48 -8.44
CA ILE A 328 4.55 13.67 -9.06
C ILE A 328 3.74 13.23 -10.28
N THR A 329 2.59 13.87 -10.49
CA THR A 329 1.81 13.77 -11.73
C THR A 329 1.76 15.13 -12.42
N VAL A 330 1.73 15.11 -13.74
CA VAL A 330 1.51 16.29 -14.58
C VAL A 330 0.69 15.87 -15.80
N ASN A 331 -0.27 16.69 -16.21
CA ASN A 331 -0.96 16.46 -17.48
C ASN A 331 -0.01 16.82 -18.63
N GLU A 332 -0.09 16.09 -19.72
CA GLU A 332 0.71 16.32 -20.92
C GLU A 332 0.56 17.77 -21.44
N ASN A 333 -0.68 18.25 -21.56
CA ASN A 333 -0.99 19.64 -21.93
C ASN A 333 -0.68 20.73 -20.87
N ALA A 334 -0.01 20.42 -19.77
CA ALA A 334 0.33 21.42 -18.75
C ALA A 334 1.40 22.43 -19.22
N GLY A 335 2.15 22.08 -20.28
CA GLY A 335 3.25 22.86 -20.86
C GLY A 335 4.52 22.87 -20.00
N ASN A 336 4.41 22.92 -18.67
CA ASN A 336 5.59 22.85 -17.80
C ASN A 336 5.28 22.31 -16.39
N LEU A 337 6.11 21.39 -15.90
CA LEU A 337 6.16 20.94 -14.52
C LEU A 337 7.12 21.79 -13.69
N ALA A 338 6.65 22.34 -12.57
CA ALA A 338 7.48 23.03 -11.58
C ALA A 338 8.05 22.04 -10.54
N PHE A 339 9.21 21.46 -10.83
CA PHE A 339 9.89 20.48 -9.97
C PHE A 339 10.64 21.18 -8.82
N LYS A 340 10.26 20.90 -7.57
CA LYS A 340 10.76 21.61 -6.38
C LYS A 340 11.77 20.80 -5.57
N ILE A 341 12.80 21.48 -5.11
CA ILE A 341 13.86 20.97 -4.24
C ILE A 341 13.93 21.86 -2.99
N ASN A 342 13.95 21.24 -1.83
CA ASN A 342 14.01 21.88 -0.52
C ASN A 342 15.48 21.97 -0.05
N ILE A 343 15.86 23.11 0.55
CA ILE A 343 17.22 23.36 1.02
C ILE A 343 17.16 23.88 2.45
N ALA A 344 17.81 23.18 3.37
CA ALA A 344 17.98 23.62 4.76
C ALA A 344 19.43 24.03 5.03
N ASN A 345 19.60 25.04 5.89
CA ASN A 345 20.90 25.66 6.22
C ASN A 345 21.72 26.03 4.98
N PRO A 346 21.18 26.83 4.04
CA PRO A 346 21.83 27.07 2.76
C PRO A 346 23.24 27.66 2.91
N SER A 347 24.19 27.07 2.21
CA SER A 347 25.54 27.57 2.00
C SER A 347 25.99 27.29 0.58
N THR A 348 27.13 27.87 0.16
CA THR A 348 27.72 27.60 -1.15
C THR A 348 27.98 26.10 -1.32
N SER A 349 27.15 25.46 -2.14
CA SER A 349 27.16 24.02 -2.37
C SER A 349 26.52 23.70 -3.74
N THR A 350 26.69 22.48 -4.21
CA THR A 350 26.12 22.03 -5.48
C THR A 350 25.48 20.65 -5.36
N VAL A 351 24.51 20.36 -6.23
CA VAL A 351 23.95 19.03 -6.45
C VAL A 351 23.58 18.87 -7.91
N ASN A 352 23.72 17.67 -8.47
CA ASN A 352 23.27 17.41 -9.84
C ASN A 352 21.82 16.92 -9.82
N LEU A 353 20.97 17.51 -10.65
CA LEU A 353 19.70 16.91 -11.02
C LEU A 353 19.91 16.11 -12.31
N VAL A 354 19.68 14.80 -12.23
CA VAL A 354 19.96 13.83 -13.29
C VAL A 354 18.67 13.19 -13.75
N VAL A 355 18.42 13.18 -15.06
CA VAL A 355 17.34 12.38 -15.67
C VAL A 355 17.87 10.96 -15.86
N LYS A 356 17.15 9.96 -15.35
CA LYS A 356 17.56 8.56 -15.49
C LYS A 356 17.11 8.04 -16.87
N PRO A 357 18.01 7.45 -17.67
CA PRO A 357 17.64 6.84 -18.94
C PRO A 357 16.92 5.50 -18.71
N ALA A 358 16.48 4.86 -19.80
CA ALA A 358 16.02 3.46 -19.76
C ALA A 358 17.01 2.56 -18.97
N PRO A 359 16.52 1.62 -18.14
CA PRO A 359 15.14 1.16 -18.01
C PRO A 359 14.31 1.90 -16.95
N PHE A 360 14.71 3.11 -16.52
CA PHE A 360 14.05 3.83 -15.43
C PHE A 360 12.77 4.57 -15.83
N SER A 361 12.50 4.72 -17.13
CA SER A 361 11.47 5.59 -17.68
C SER A 361 10.77 4.90 -18.86
N THR A 362 9.47 5.14 -19.02
CA THR A 362 8.73 4.87 -20.26
C THR A 362 8.66 6.09 -21.15
N ALA A 363 8.59 7.29 -20.55
CA ALA A 363 8.67 8.57 -21.24
C ALA A 363 10.10 8.86 -21.73
N ASP A 364 10.20 9.50 -22.87
CA ASP A 364 11.42 9.87 -23.57
C ASP A 364 11.49 11.37 -23.93
N SER A 365 12.32 11.72 -24.91
CA SER A 365 12.55 13.10 -25.34
C SER A 365 11.40 13.70 -26.14
N ASN A 366 10.41 12.90 -26.55
CA ASN A 366 9.20 13.39 -27.21
C ASN A 366 8.21 13.96 -26.18
N ASP A 367 8.28 13.56 -24.91
CA ASP A 367 7.23 13.88 -23.92
C ASP A 367 7.68 14.97 -22.93
N PHE A 368 9.00 15.12 -22.74
CA PHE A 368 9.54 16.19 -21.90
C PHE A 368 10.94 16.64 -22.33
N THR A 369 11.30 17.87 -21.96
CA THR A 369 12.66 18.39 -22.16
C THR A 369 13.37 18.63 -20.83
N LEU A 370 14.34 17.79 -20.49
CA LEU A 370 15.24 18.04 -19.35
C LEU A 370 16.62 17.45 -19.62
N THR A 371 17.65 18.29 -19.49
CA THR A 371 19.05 17.83 -19.51
C THR A 371 19.61 17.81 -18.09
N ASN A 372 20.55 16.90 -17.83
CA ASN A 372 21.29 16.89 -16.57
C ASN A 372 21.89 18.28 -16.30
N GLN A 373 21.70 18.79 -15.09
CA GLN A 373 22.19 20.11 -14.72
C GLN A 373 22.71 20.14 -13.28
N THR A 374 23.77 20.91 -13.06
CA THR A 374 24.29 21.20 -11.71
C THR A 374 23.55 22.40 -11.14
N ILE A 375 22.87 22.18 -10.02
CA ILE A 375 22.18 23.21 -9.26
C ILE A 375 23.19 23.83 -8.28
N ASN A 376 23.34 25.15 -8.36
CA ASN A 376 24.21 25.92 -7.47
C ASN A 376 23.38 26.54 -6.33
N ILE A 377 23.73 26.21 -5.09
CA ILE A 377 23.09 26.73 -3.89
C ILE A 377 23.90 27.91 -3.36
N THR A 378 23.20 29.00 -3.04
CA THR A 378 23.80 30.16 -2.38
C THR A 378 23.26 30.28 -0.95
N PRO A 379 23.92 31.03 -0.04
CA PRO A 379 23.45 31.24 1.34
C PRO A 379 22.04 31.82 1.52
N SER A 380 21.33 32.16 0.44
CA SER A 380 19.94 32.65 0.45
C SER A 380 18.92 31.68 -0.16
N THR A 381 19.38 30.58 -0.77
CA THR A 381 18.54 29.66 -1.52
C THR A 381 17.88 28.65 -0.58
N THR A 382 16.67 28.94 -0.10
CA THR A 382 15.91 28.02 0.79
C THR A 382 15.11 26.97 0.01
N SER A 383 14.89 27.18 -1.28
CA SER A 383 14.28 26.24 -2.21
C SER A 383 14.77 26.52 -3.64
N TYR A 384 14.79 25.51 -4.49
CA TYR A 384 15.09 25.65 -5.91
C TYR A 384 13.97 25.02 -6.76
N THR A 385 13.54 25.69 -7.83
CA THR A 385 12.53 25.16 -8.75
C THR A 385 13.13 24.97 -10.13
N VAL A 386 13.05 23.76 -10.66
CA VAL A 386 13.37 23.43 -12.03
C VAL A 386 12.07 23.39 -12.82
N ASN A 387 11.96 24.22 -13.85
CA ASN A 387 10.85 24.18 -14.79
C ASN A 387 11.20 23.16 -15.87
N ILE A 388 10.43 22.07 -15.92
CA ILE A 388 10.58 20.98 -16.89
C ILE A 388 9.47 21.16 -17.94
N PRO A 389 9.78 21.58 -19.17
CA PRO A 389 8.81 21.59 -20.26
C PRO A 389 8.25 20.20 -20.49
N ILE A 390 6.92 20.11 -20.52
CA ILE A 390 6.16 18.93 -20.93
C ILE A 390 5.67 19.20 -22.34
N ILE A 391 5.84 18.23 -23.22
CA ILE A 391 5.49 18.32 -24.62
C ILE A 391 4.10 17.71 -24.76
N ASP A 392 3.19 18.45 -25.38
CA ASP A 392 1.83 18.02 -25.73
C ASP A 392 1.86 17.66 -27.21
N ASP A 393 1.75 16.38 -27.54
CA ASP A 393 1.81 15.93 -28.93
C ASP A 393 0.48 15.36 -29.45
N THR A 394 0.51 14.37 -30.33
CA THR A 394 -0.70 13.73 -30.89
C THR A 394 -0.54 12.21 -31.03
N LEU A 395 0.56 11.65 -30.51
CA LEU A 395 0.90 10.25 -30.62
C LEU A 395 0.06 9.48 -29.61
N GLU A 396 -0.67 8.47 -30.08
CA GLU A 396 -1.44 7.63 -29.15
C GLU A 396 -0.51 6.70 -28.36
N GLU A 397 -0.20 7.05 -27.12
CA GLU A 397 0.69 6.28 -26.26
C GLU A 397 -0.06 5.47 -25.20
N GLN A 398 0.36 5.49 -23.94
CA GLN A 398 -0.39 4.91 -22.83
C GLN A 398 -1.05 6.05 -22.08
N LYS A 399 -2.19 5.78 -21.43
CA LYS A 399 -2.90 6.80 -20.64
C LYS A 399 -2.01 7.48 -19.57
N ALA A 400 -0.97 6.79 -19.11
CA ALA A 400 0.11 7.42 -18.38
C ALA A 400 1.45 6.78 -18.75
N GLU A 401 2.47 7.60 -18.70
CA GLU A 401 3.87 7.21 -18.81
C GLU A 401 4.69 7.97 -17.77
N TYR A 402 5.95 7.60 -17.55
CA TYR A 402 6.75 8.21 -16.51
C TYR A 402 8.22 8.32 -16.85
N PHE A 403 8.87 9.30 -16.22
CA PHE A 403 10.32 9.41 -16.16
C PHE A 403 10.81 9.57 -14.72
N VAL A 404 12.09 9.24 -14.50
CA VAL A 404 12.71 9.36 -13.18
C VAL A 404 13.79 10.42 -13.19
N VAL A 405 13.79 11.25 -12.15
CA VAL A 405 14.87 12.21 -11.85
C VAL A 405 15.51 11.91 -10.51
N SER A 406 16.82 12.12 -10.39
CA SER A 406 17.57 11.92 -9.15
C SER A 406 18.47 13.10 -8.79
N LEU A 407 18.66 13.31 -7.49
CA LEU A 407 19.70 14.15 -6.93
C LEU A 407 20.97 13.31 -6.74
N GLU A 408 22.07 13.74 -7.35
CA GLU A 408 23.35 13.01 -7.34
C GLU A 408 24.54 13.95 -7.11
N ASN A 409 25.67 13.38 -6.67
CA ASN A 409 26.96 14.06 -6.54
C ASN A 409 26.92 15.40 -5.75
N PRO A 410 26.31 15.46 -4.54
CA PRO A 410 26.29 16.69 -3.77
C PRO A 410 27.72 17.07 -3.32
N THR A 411 28.07 18.36 -3.41
CA THR A 411 29.34 18.92 -2.92
C THR A 411 29.04 20.05 -1.95
N GLY A 412 29.55 19.96 -0.72
CA GLY A 412 29.27 20.94 0.35
C GLY A 412 27.85 20.82 0.94
N ALA A 413 27.11 19.77 0.60
CA ALA A 413 25.78 19.47 1.11
C ALA A 413 25.57 17.96 1.28
N THR A 414 24.52 17.56 1.98
CA THR A 414 24.05 16.17 2.05
C THR A 414 22.67 16.06 1.41
N ILE A 415 22.36 14.92 0.78
CA ILE A 415 20.99 14.61 0.34
C ILE A 415 20.28 13.91 1.50
N SER A 416 19.10 14.40 1.88
CA SER A 416 18.27 13.81 2.92
C SER A 416 16.96 13.27 2.36
N GLY A 417 16.52 12.10 2.84
CA GLY A 417 15.33 11.42 2.32
C GLY A 417 15.62 10.68 1.01
N ASP A 418 14.56 10.41 0.24
CA ASP A 418 14.69 9.82 -1.09
C ASP A 418 15.40 10.77 -2.04
N ASN A 419 16.36 10.24 -2.79
CA ASN A 419 17.11 11.01 -3.76
C ASN A 419 16.52 10.93 -5.17
N SER A 420 15.43 10.18 -5.38
CA SER A 420 14.81 9.99 -6.70
C SER A 420 13.31 10.26 -6.65
N ALA A 421 12.75 10.80 -7.74
CA ALA A 421 11.33 10.98 -7.93
C ALA A 421 10.86 10.33 -9.23
N THR A 422 9.69 9.66 -9.16
CA THR A 422 8.94 9.23 -10.34
C THR A 422 7.97 10.33 -10.74
N VAL A 423 8.10 10.83 -11.96
CA VAL A 423 7.20 11.84 -12.54
C VAL A 423 6.37 11.15 -13.60
N TYR A 424 5.05 11.11 -13.40
CA TYR A 424 4.10 10.61 -14.38
C TYR A 424 3.58 11.75 -15.25
N ILE A 425 3.58 11.53 -16.55
CA ILE A 425 2.87 12.33 -17.54
C ILE A 425 1.54 11.61 -17.81
N VAL A 426 0.44 12.33 -17.63
CA VAL A 426 -0.91 11.85 -17.93
C VAL A 426 -1.26 12.31 -19.33
N ASP A 427 -1.17 11.36 -20.25
CA ASP A 427 -1.40 11.50 -21.70
C ASP A 427 -2.87 11.88 -22.00
N ASN A 428 -3.06 12.75 -22.99
CA ASN A 428 -4.39 13.17 -23.46
C ASN A 428 -4.78 12.69 -24.86
N ASP A 429 -3.95 11.87 -25.50
CA ASP A 429 -4.05 11.53 -26.91
C ASP A 429 -4.66 10.15 -27.16
N LYS A 430 -4.58 9.22 -26.19
CA LYS A 430 -5.24 7.92 -26.30
C LYS A 430 -6.65 7.93 -25.68
N PRO A 431 -7.73 8.13 -26.48
CA PRO A 431 -9.08 8.12 -25.94
C PRO A 431 -9.44 6.74 -25.40
N ALA A 432 -10.33 6.71 -24.39
CA ALA A 432 -10.94 5.47 -23.94
C ALA A 432 -11.69 4.76 -25.09
N PRO A 433 -11.78 3.42 -25.10
CA PRO A 433 -12.55 2.70 -26.11
C PRO A 433 -13.99 3.23 -26.21
N VAL A 434 -14.49 3.36 -27.44
CA VAL A 434 -15.85 3.84 -27.69
C VAL A 434 -16.74 2.65 -28.03
N PRO A 435 -17.83 2.42 -27.29
CA PRO A 435 -18.75 1.33 -27.60
C PRO A 435 -19.43 1.57 -28.95
N SER A 436 -19.43 0.55 -29.82
CA SER A 436 -20.11 0.61 -31.11
C SER A 436 -21.64 0.70 -30.98
N ASN A 437 -22.18 0.23 -29.85
CA ASN A 437 -23.62 0.13 -29.59
C ASN A 437 -24.38 -0.68 -30.67
N GLU A 438 -23.72 -1.64 -31.33
CA GLU A 438 -24.41 -2.55 -32.27
C GLU A 438 -25.53 -3.36 -31.60
N ILE A 439 -25.30 -3.74 -30.34
CA ILE A 439 -26.30 -4.19 -29.39
C ILE A 439 -26.15 -3.40 -28.10
N GLN A 440 -27.20 -3.38 -27.29
CA GLN A 440 -27.18 -2.75 -25.97
C GLN A 440 -27.80 -3.68 -24.94
N LEU A 441 -27.22 -3.71 -23.75
CA LEU A 441 -27.79 -4.39 -22.59
C LEU A 441 -28.72 -3.41 -21.85
N ASN A 442 -30.01 -3.72 -21.83
CA ASN A 442 -31.01 -2.95 -21.09
C ASN A 442 -31.31 -3.65 -19.77
N TYR A 443 -30.88 -3.08 -18.65
CA TYR A 443 -31.18 -3.64 -17.33
C TYR A 443 -32.69 -3.69 -17.09
N ILE A 444 -33.23 -4.87 -16.81
CA ILE A 444 -34.65 -5.09 -16.55
C ILE A 444 -34.96 -5.38 -15.08
N GLY A 445 -33.95 -5.77 -14.29
CA GLY A 445 -34.10 -5.95 -12.85
C GLY A 445 -33.04 -6.83 -12.22
N SER A 446 -33.11 -6.88 -10.89
CA SER A 446 -32.38 -7.81 -10.02
C SER A 446 -33.39 -8.68 -9.27
N PHE A 447 -33.01 -9.92 -9.03
CA PHE A 447 -33.84 -10.90 -8.34
C PHE A 447 -33.02 -11.67 -7.31
N ASP A 448 -33.42 -11.60 -6.04
CA ASP A 448 -32.89 -12.43 -4.94
C ASP A 448 -33.76 -13.70 -4.82
N PRO A 449 -33.25 -14.89 -5.18
CA PRO A 449 -33.99 -16.15 -5.02
C PRO A 449 -34.31 -16.47 -3.55
N SER A 450 -33.44 -16.10 -2.61
CA SER A 450 -33.60 -16.38 -1.18
C SER A 450 -34.68 -15.52 -0.51
N GLY A 451 -34.90 -14.32 -1.04
CA GLY A 451 -35.82 -13.31 -0.51
C GLY A 451 -35.40 -12.70 0.83
N ASN A 452 -34.20 -12.99 1.32
CA ASN A 452 -33.69 -12.54 2.62
C ASN A 452 -32.17 -12.25 2.63
N ASN A 453 -31.53 -12.16 1.46
CA ASN A 453 -30.10 -11.90 1.28
C ASN A 453 -29.18 -12.84 2.08
N ASN A 454 -29.50 -14.14 2.16
CA ASN A 454 -28.70 -15.12 2.91
C ASN A 454 -28.04 -16.20 2.04
N SER A 455 -28.03 -15.98 0.73
CA SER A 455 -27.59 -16.94 -0.29
C SER A 455 -26.47 -16.35 -1.13
N SER A 456 -25.63 -17.20 -1.73
CA SER A 456 -24.86 -16.84 -2.92
C SER A 456 -25.69 -17.13 -4.18
N THR A 457 -25.24 -16.60 -5.32
CA THR A 457 -25.68 -17.03 -6.66
C THR A 457 -24.47 -17.10 -7.57
N GLU A 458 -24.00 -18.32 -7.85
CA GLU A 458 -22.73 -18.54 -8.55
C GLU A 458 -22.96 -18.95 -10.01
N ILE A 459 -23.79 -19.98 -10.21
CA ILE A 459 -24.14 -20.51 -11.53
C ILE A 459 -25.63 -20.30 -11.80
N VAL A 460 -25.98 -19.97 -13.04
CA VAL A 460 -27.36 -19.92 -13.54
C VAL A 460 -27.49 -20.60 -14.89
N VAL A 461 -28.54 -21.40 -15.09
CA VAL A 461 -28.87 -22.05 -16.37
C VAL A 461 -30.36 -21.95 -16.68
N HIS A 462 -30.72 -22.12 -17.96
CA HIS A 462 -32.08 -21.93 -18.45
C HIS A 462 -32.59 -23.15 -19.23
N ASP A 463 -33.82 -23.60 -18.95
CA ASP A 463 -34.53 -24.60 -19.75
C ASP A 463 -35.60 -23.94 -20.64
N PRO A 464 -35.43 -23.93 -21.98
CA PRO A 464 -36.38 -23.29 -22.90
C PRO A 464 -37.77 -23.92 -22.91
N ALA A 465 -37.90 -25.22 -22.64
CA ALA A 465 -39.19 -25.90 -22.73
C ALA A 465 -40.13 -25.51 -21.59
N THR A 466 -39.59 -25.33 -20.39
CA THR A 466 -40.35 -24.97 -19.19
C THR A 466 -40.25 -23.51 -18.79
N GLN A 467 -39.36 -22.74 -19.44
CA GLN A 467 -39.08 -21.34 -19.11
C GLN A 467 -38.63 -21.18 -17.66
N ARG A 468 -37.76 -22.08 -17.20
CA ARG A 468 -37.24 -22.09 -15.84
C ARG A 468 -35.77 -21.72 -15.82
N LEU A 469 -35.40 -20.89 -14.85
CA LEU A 469 -34.01 -20.74 -14.45
C LEU A 469 -33.70 -21.69 -13.30
N PHE A 470 -32.47 -22.16 -13.26
CA PHE A 470 -31.90 -22.91 -12.15
C PHE A 470 -30.63 -22.18 -11.71
N THR A 471 -30.54 -21.83 -10.44
CA THR A 471 -29.35 -21.17 -9.89
C THR A 471 -28.96 -21.81 -8.56
N ILE A 472 -27.67 -21.79 -8.24
CA ILE A 472 -27.12 -22.46 -7.07
C ILE A 472 -26.70 -21.45 -6.00
N SER A 473 -26.57 -21.97 -4.79
CA SER A 473 -25.96 -21.28 -3.66
C SER A 473 -25.06 -22.26 -2.91
N SER A 474 -23.75 -22.15 -3.07
CA SER A 474 -22.78 -22.88 -2.23
C SER A 474 -22.91 -22.50 -0.76
N LEU A 475 -23.27 -21.25 -0.45
CA LEU A 475 -23.36 -20.76 0.93
C LEU A 475 -24.43 -21.50 1.74
N THR A 476 -25.49 -21.95 1.08
CA THR A 476 -26.62 -22.65 1.72
C THR A 476 -26.84 -24.07 1.22
N ASP A 477 -25.97 -24.56 0.33
CA ASP A 477 -26.07 -25.87 -0.31
C ASP A 477 -27.44 -26.13 -0.94
N VAL A 478 -27.93 -25.21 -1.78
CA VAL A 478 -29.21 -25.39 -2.50
C VAL A 478 -29.11 -25.06 -3.99
N PHE A 479 -30.09 -25.51 -4.76
CA PHE A 479 -30.44 -24.84 -6.02
C PHE A 479 -31.91 -24.44 -6.04
N ASP A 480 -32.18 -23.27 -6.61
CA ASP A 480 -33.52 -22.72 -6.79
C ASP A 480 -34.04 -23.02 -8.20
N ILE A 481 -35.32 -23.33 -8.28
CA ILE A 481 -36.09 -23.46 -9.52
C ILE A 481 -36.96 -22.22 -9.64
N ILE A 482 -36.73 -21.41 -10.66
CA ILE A 482 -37.33 -20.08 -10.80
C ILE A 482 -38.19 -20.03 -12.07
N ASP A 483 -39.42 -19.53 -11.97
CA ASP A 483 -40.25 -19.20 -13.13
C ASP A 483 -39.69 -17.97 -13.84
N PHE A 484 -39.32 -18.13 -15.10
CA PHE A 484 -38.78 -17.08 -15.97
C PHE A 484 -39.67 -16.81 -17.19
N SER A 485 -40.93 -17.28 -17.17
CA SER A 485 -41.91 -17.01 -18.23
C SER A 485 -42.24 -15.52 -18.38
N THR A 486 -42.02 -14.73 -17.32
CA THR A 486 -42.12 -13.25 -17.31
C THR A 486 -40.81 -12.66 -16.74
N PRO A 487 -39.80 -12.39 -17.59
CA PRO A 487 -38.44 -12.00 -17.16
C PRO A 487 -38.35 -10.77 -16.24
N SER A 488 -39.32 -9.86 -16.28
CA SER A 488 -39.35 -8.68 -15.40
C SER A 488 -39.78 -8.98 -13.96
N THR A 489 -40.38 -10.14 -13.71
CA THR A 489 -40.93 -10.53 -12.40
C THR A 489 -40.76 -12.04 -12.16
N PRO A 490 -39.51 -12.55 -12.10
CA PRO A 490 -39.27 -13.95 -11.78
C PRO A 490 -39.74 -14.31 -10.37
N THR A 491 -40.08 -15.57 -10.14
CA THR A 491 -40.50 -16.08 -8.83
C THR A 491 -39.97 -17.48 -8.58
N VAL A 492 -39.55 -17.77 -7.35
CA VAL A 492 -39.13 -19.13 -6.96
C VAL A 492 -40.34 -20.08 -6.98
N ILE A 493 -40.22 -21.19 -7.70
CA ILE A 493 -41.16 -22.32 -7.74
C ILE A 493 -40.85 -23.30 -6.61
N ASN A 494 -39.56 -23.65 -6.45
CA ASN A 494 -39.10 -24.63 -5.47
C ASN A 494 -37.60 -24.42 -5.18
N THR A 495 -37.14 -24.89 -4.03
CA THR A 495 -35.73 -24.88 -3.61
C THR A 495 -35.33 -26.28 -3.20
N ILE A 496 -34.26 -26.81 -3.77
CA ILE A 496 -33.80 -28.18 -3.54
C ILE A 496 -32.55 -28.16 -2.67
N ASN A 497 -32.62 -28.84 -1.53
CA ASN A 497 -31.49 -28.98 -0.61
C ASN A 497 -30.48 -30.02 -1.13
N MET A 498 -29.24 -29.58 -1.29
CA MET A 498 -28.12 -30.37 -1.81
C MET A 498 -27.20 -30.95 -0.73
N ALA A 499 -27.36 -30.57 0.54
CA ALA A 499 -26.52 -31.06 1.63
C ALA A 499 -26.59 -32.59 1.80
N ALA A 500 -27.74 -33.21 1.54
CA ALA A 500 -27.88 -34.68 1.57
C ALA A 500 -27.11 -35.40 0.46
N TYR A 501 -26.68 -34.67 -0.57
CA TYR A 501 -25.93 -35.19 -1.71
C TYR A 501 -24.43 -34.84 -1.66
N GLY A 502 -24.03 -33.94 -0.75
CA GLY A 502 -22.64 -33.54 -0.50
C GLY A 502 -22.39 -32.03 -0.62
N GLY A 503 -23.35 -31.28 -1.16
CA GLY A 503 -23.23 -29.86 -1.50
C GLY A 503 -23.47 -29.62 -3.00
N ILE A 504 -23.21 -28.42 -3.48
CA ILE A 504 -23.31 -28.08 -4.91
C ILE A 504 -22.29 -27.01 -5.31
N THR A 505 -21.68 -27.19 -6.48
CA THR A 505 -20.67 -26.30 -7.08
C THR A 505 -21.09 -25.85 -8.48
N SER A 506 -21.85 -26.68 -9.20
CA SER A 506 -22.35 -26.32 -10.52
C SER A 506 -23.63 -27.05 -10.90
N ILE A 507 -24.36 -26.47 -11.85
CA ILE A 507 -25.62 -27.00 -12.36
C ILE A 507 -25.70 -26.83 -13.88
N ALA A 508 -26.24 -27.84 -14.56
CA ALA A 508 -26.56 -27.79 -15.97
C ALA A 508 -27.94 -28.39 -16.23
N VAL A 509 -28.60 -27.95 -17.31
CA VAL A 509 -29.91 -28.47 -17.71
C VAL A 509 -29.96 -28.77 -19.21
N LYS A 510 -30.54 -29.91 -19.56
CA LYS A 510 -30.80 -30.28 -20.95
C LYS A 510 -31.91 -31.31 -21.07
N ASN A 511 -32.79 -31.13 -22.06
CA ASN A 511 -33.86 -32.08 -22.38
C ASN A 511 -34.71 -32.49 -21.16
N GLY A 512 -35.01 -31.54 -20.26
CA GLY A 512 -35.81 -31.78 -19.06
C GLY A 512 -35.07 -32.50 -17.91
N ILE A 513 -33.75 -32.69 -18.03
CA ILE A 513 -32.89 -33.28 -16.99
C ILE A 513 -31.93 -32.23 -16.46
N ILE A 514 -31.82 -32.17 -15.14
CA ILE A 514 -30.84 -31.36 -14.41
C ILE A 514 -29.69 -32.27 -14.00
N ALA A 515 -28.45 -31.83 -14.18
CA ALA A 515 -27.26 -32.44 -13.61
C ALA A 515 -26.58 -31.42 -12.69
N ALA A 516 -26.32 -31.81 -11.45
CA ALA A 516 -25.61 -31.00 -10.46
C ALA A 516 -24.26 -31.64 -10.13
N ALA A 517 -23.18 -30.86 -10.22
CA ALA A 517 -21.89 -31.21 -9.64
C ALA A 517 -22.01 -31.09 -8.12
N SER A 518 -21.66 -32.16 -7.41
CA SER A 518 -21.84 -32.25 -5.97
C SER A 518 -20.56 -32.77 -5.32
N PRO A 519 -19.81 -31.91 -4.62
CA PRO A 519 -18.60 -32.32 -3.92
C PRO A 519 -18.91 -33.30 -2.81
N ASN A 520 -17.88 -34.01 -2.36
CA ASN A 520 -17.99 -34.79 -1.14
C ASN A 520 -17.87 -33.84 0.07
N THR A 521 -18.50 -34.18 1.20
CA THR A 521 -18.33 -33.43 2.46
C THR A 521 -16.86 -33.27 2.86
N ASN A 522 -15.99 -34.21 2.47
CA ASN A 522 -14.56 -34.00 2.41
C ASN A 522 -14.15 -33.73 0.94
N PRO A 523 -13.85 -32.47 0.56
CA PRO A 523 -13.57 -32.09 -0.84
C PRO A 523 -12.47 -32.91 -1.53
N GLN A 524 -11.48 -33.38 -0.76
CA GLN A 524 -10.38 -34.21 -1.28
C GLN A 524 -10.79 -35.67 -1.60
N GLN A 525 -12.04 -36.07 -1.34
CA GLN A 525 -12.60 -37.36 -1.75
C GLN A 525 -13.44 -37.20 -3.02
N ASN A 526 -13.59 -38.30 -3.76
CA ASN A 526 -14.48 -38.36 -4.91
C ASN A 526 -15.88 -37.84 -4.57
N GLY A 527 -16.34 -36.87 -5.36
CA GLY A 527 -17.69 -36.32 -5.35
C GLY A 527 -18.64 -37.10 -6.25
N SER A 528 -19.71 -36.45 -6.68
CA SER A 528 -20.74 -37.05 -7.50
C SER A 528 -21.36 -36.08 -8.50
N VAL A 529 -21.99 -36.63 -9.54
CA VAL A 529 -22.99 -35.91 -10.33
C VAL A 529 -24.36 -36.45 -9.96
N VAL A 530 -25.25 -35.55 -9.58
CA VAL A 530 -26.62 -35.85 -9.14
C VAL A 530 -27.59 -35.39 -10.22
N PHE A 531 -28.48 -36.29 -10.62
CA PHE A 531 -29.46 -36.06 -11.66
C PHE A 531 -30.85 -35.85 -11.06
N PHE A 532 -31.53 -34.81 -11.50
CA PHE A 532 -32.91 -34.49 -11.15
C PHE A 532 -33.78 -34.34 -12.39
N ASP A 533 -35.08 -34.51 -12.24
CA ASP A 533 -36.04 -34.04 -13.24
C ASP A 533 -36.18 -32.51 -13.17
N ILE A 534 -36.90 -31.94 -14.13
CA ILE A 534 -37.09 -30.48 -14.23
C ILE A 534 -37.81 -29.83 -13.03
N ASN A 535 -38.43 -30.64 -12.14
CA ASN A 535 -39.10 -30.18 -10.93
C ASN A 535 -38.21 -30.35 -9.67
N GLY A 536 -36.98 -30.83 -9.83
CA GLY A 536 -36.05 -31.08 -8.74
C GLY A 536 -36.27 -32.42 -8.03
N ASN A 537 -37.00 -33.37 -8.63
CA ASN A 537 -37.10 -34.71 -8.07
C ASN A 537 -35.84 -35.51 -8.41
N PHE A 538 -35.23 -36.12 -7.40
CA PHE A 538 -34.05 -36.97 -7.57
C PHE A 538 -34.31 -38.15 -8.51
N LEU A 539 -33.38 -38.37 -9.44
CA LEU A 539 -33.41 -39.49 -10.39
C LEU A 539 -32.27 -40.49 -10.12
N LYS A 540 -31.03 -40.00 -10.15
CA LYS A 540 -29.82 -40.83 -9.97
C LYS A 540 -28.63 -40.03 -9.46
N GLN A 541 -27.64 -40.75 -8.96
CA GLN A 541 -26.35 -40.22 -8.55
C GLN A 541 -25.27 -41.22 -8.97
N VAL A 542 -24.15 -40.70 -9.47
CA VAL A 542 -22.95 -41.49 -9.81
C VAL A 542 -21.71 -40.79 -9.29
N THR A 543 -20.71 -41.56 -8.89
CA THR A 543 -19.45 -41.04 -8.34
C THR A 543 -18.53 -40.56 -9.48
N VAL A 544 -17.87 -39.41 -9.28
CA VAL A 544 -16.90 -38.81 -10.20
C VAL A 544 -15.57 -38.52 -9.47
N GLY A 545 -14.72 -37.62 -9.99
CA GLY A 545 -13.46 -37.24 -9.35
C GLY A 545 -13.64 -36.41 -8.07
N ALA A 546 -12.53 -36.03 -7.43
CA ALA A 546 -12.54 -35.19 -6.23
C ALA A 546 -12.87 -33.74 -6.60
N LEU A 547 -13.71 -33.09 -5.79
CA LEU A 547 -14.20 -31.72 -6.00
C LEU A 547 -14.67 -31.46 -7.46
N PRO A 548 -15.75 -32.12 -7.92
CA PRO A 548 -16.37 -31.78 -9.20
C PRO A 548 -16.82 -30.32 -9.13
N ASP A 549 -16.17 -29.46 -9.89
CA ASP A 549 -16.40 -28.04 -9.85
C ASP A 549 -17.47 -27.65 -10.87
N MET A 550 -17.20 -27.87 -12.16
CA MET A 550 -18.16 -27.58 -13.23
C MET A 550 -18.83 -28.84 -13.82
N VAL A 551 -20.06 -28.70 -14.32
CA VAL A 551 -20.80 -29.73 -15.07
C VAL A 551 -21.41 -29.20 -16.36
N ALA A 552 -21.33 -29.97 -17.45
CA ALA A 552 -21.89 -29.61 -18.74
C ALA A 552 -22.49 -30.82 -19.49
N PHE A 553 -23.58 -30.61 -20.22
CA PHE A 553 -24.09 -31.59 -21.17
C PHE A 553 -23.42 -31.44 -22.54
N THR A 554 -23.16 -32.55 -23.23
CA THR A 554 -22.78 -32.48 -24.64
C THR A 554 -23.91 -31.86 -25.49
N PRO A 555 -23.59 -31.14 -26.58
CA PRO A 555 -24.60 -30.55 -27.48
C PRO A 555 -25.65 -31.54 -28.02
N ASP A 556 -25.30 -32.81 -28.22
CA ASP A 556 -26.23 -33.87 -28.61
C ASP A 556 -27.10 -34.43 -27.45
N GLY A 557 -26.79 -34.08 -26.20
CA GLY A 557 -27.49 -34.53 -24.99
C GLY A 557 -27.25 -35.99 -24.62
N THR A 558 -26.23 -36.66 -25.18
CA THR A 558 -25.95 -38.08 -24.90
C THR A 558 -24.98 -38.30 -23.75
N LYS A 559 -24.24 -37.27 -23.34
CA LYS A 559 -23.24 -37.35 -22.25
C LYS A 559 -23.31 -36.13 -21.34
N VAL A 560 -22.83 -36.32 -20.11
CA VAL A 560 -22.49 -35.25 -19.16
C VAL A 560 -21.01 -35.31 -18.86
N MET A 561 -20.35 -34.16 -18.83
CA MET A 561 -18.95 -34.02 -18.45
C MET A 561 -18.84 -33.18 -17.18
N THR A 562 -17.85 -33.49 -16.35
CA THR A 562 -17.50 -32.67 -15.18
C THR A 562 -15.98 -32.54 -15.07
N ALA A 563 -15.55 -31.33 -14.76
CA ALA A 563 -14.19 -31.01 -14.40
C ALA A 563 -14.11 -31.21 -12.89
N ASN A 564 -13.16 -32.04 -12.45
CA ASN A 564 -12.98 -32.33 -11.04
C ASN A 564 -11.62 -31.76 -10.67
N GLU A 565 -11.67 -30.67 -9.91
CA GLU A 565 -10.54 -29.79 -9.62
C GLU A 565 -9.41 -30.57 -8.96
N GLY A 566 -9.76 -31.38 -7.95
CA GLY A 566 -8.76 -32.09 -7.16
C GLY A 566 -7.97 -31.18 -6.24
N GLU A 567 -8.55 -30.05 -5.80
CA GLU A 567 -7.91 -29.09 -4.90
C GLU A 567 -7.33 -29.77 -3.64
N PRO A 568 -6.10 -29.42 -3.23
CA PRO A 568 -5.54 -29.86 -1.97
C PRO A 568 -6.31 -29.31 -0.76
N ASN A 569 -6.22 -29.98 0.38
CA ASN A 569 -6.76 -29.40 1.62
C ASN A 569 -5.97 -28.15 2.05
N ASP A 570 -6.57 -27.29 2.89
CA ASP A 570 -5.94 -26.06 3.43
C ASP A 570 -4.49 -26.23 3.91
N ALA A 571 -4.18 -27.36 4.55
CA ALA A 571 -2.85 -27.66 5.09
C ALA A 571 -1.86 -28.20 4.04
N TYR A 572 -2.30 -28.43 2.81
CA TYR A 572 -1.56 -29.00 1.69
C TYR A 572 -0.94 -30.38 1.99
N THR A 573 -1.64 -31.18 2.80
CA THR A 573 -1.22 -32.52 3.26
C THR A 573 -1.96 -33.65 2.54
N VAL A 574 -3.11 -33.35 1.94
CA VAL A 574 -3.85 -34.24 1.04
C VAL A 574 -4.07 -33.45 -0.24
N ASP A 575 -3.50 -33.94 -1.33
CA ASP A 575 -3.45 -33.29 -2.65
C ASP A 575 -3.87 -34.34 -3.70
N PRO A 576 -5.19 -34.49 -3.96
CA PRO A 576 -5.68 -35.45 -4.95
C PRO A 576 -5.27 -35.05 -6.37
N GLU A 577 -5.45 -35.95 -7.34
CA GLU A 577 -5.23 -35.59 -8.75
C GLU A 577 -6.48 -34.94 -9.32
N GLY A 578 -6.31 -33.84 -10.06
CA GLY A 578 -7.36 -33.30 -10.91
C GLY A 578 -7.74 -34.29 -12.02
N THR A 579 -9.02 -34.34 -12.38
CA THR A 579 -9.53 -35.31 -13.37
C THR A 579 -10.72 -34.76 -14.15
N ILE A 580 -11.07 -35.42 -15.26
CA ILE A 580 -12.28 -35.10 -16.04
C ILE A 580 -13.15 -36.35 -16.12
N SER A 581 -14.43 -36.28 -15.73
CA SER A 581 -15.35 -37.42 -15.83
C SER A 581 -16.34 -37.25 -16.98
N ILE A 582 -16.56 -38.32 -17.74
CA ILE A 582 -17.55 -38.41 -18.82
C ILE A 582 -18.59 -39.47 -18.44
N ILE A 583 -19.86 -39.08 -18.40
CA ILE A 583 -20.99 -39.92 -18.02
C ILE A 583 -21.84 -40.16 -19.26
N ASP A 584 -21.95 -41.41 -19.72
CA ASP A 584 -22.80 -41.77 -20.84
C ASP A 584 -24.25 -41.95 -20.40
N ILE A 585 -25.13 -41.05 -20.83
CA ILE A 585 -26.55 -41.03 -20.50
C ILE A 585 -27.44 -41.43 -21.68
N SER A 586 -26.87 -41.95 -22.78
CA SER A 586 -27.61 -42.34 -23.99
C SER A 586 -28.65 -43.44 -23.75
N GLY A 587 -28.44 -44.28 -22.73
CA GLY A 587 -29.40 -45.30 -22.27
C GLY A 587 -30.55 -44.76 -21.39
N GLY A 588 -30.58 -43.45 -21.12
CA GLY A 588 -31.51 -42.78 -20.22
C GLY A 588 -31.09 -42.83 -18.74
N ILE A 589 -31.44 -41.79 -17.98
CA ILE A 589 -31.04 -41.62 -16.57
C ILE A 589 -31.51 -42.77 -15.67
N GLY A 590 -32.70 -43.33 -15.92
CA GLY A 590 -33.22 -44.46 -15.13
C GLY A 590 -32.37 -45.72 -15.18
N ASN A 591 -31.61 -45.92 -16.26
CA ASN A 591 -30.71 -47.06 -16.46
C ASN A 591 -29.26 -46.72 -16.09
N LEU A 592 -28.99 -45.51 -15.61
CA LEU A 592 -27.64 -45.06 -15.30
C LEU A 592 -27.05 -45.84 -14.12
N THR A 593 -25.83 -46.32 -14.31
CA THR A 593 -25.03 -47.02 -13.31
C THR A 593 -23.60 -46.50 -13.32
N GLN A 594 -22.79 -46.90 -12.33
CA GLN A 594 -21.39 -46.47 -12.25
C GLN A 594 -20.56 -46.91 -13.47
N SER A 595 -20.92 -47.99 -14.17
CA SER A 595 -20.19 -48.42 -15.38
C SER A 595 -20.36 -47.47 -16.56
N ASN A 596 -21.28 -46.51 -16.50
CA ASN A 596 -21.45 -45.46 -17.50
C ASN A 596 -20.48 -44.29 -17.31
N VAL A 597 -19.78 -44.21 -16.17
CA VAL A 597 -18.81 -43.16 -15.88
C VAL A 597 -17.41 -43.58 -16.36
N THR A 598 -16.71 -42.67 -17.02
CA THR A 598 -15.29 -42.82 -17.36
C THR A 598 -14.55 -41.59 -16.85
N THR A 599 -13.61 -41.78 -15.91
CA THR A 599 -12.77 -40.71 -15.37
C THR A 599 -11.41 -40.73 -16.05
N LEU A 600 -11.01 -39.57 -16.58
CA LEU A 600 -9.75 -39.33 -17.28
C LEU A 600 -8.78 -38.64 -16.33
N ASN A 601 -7.53 -39.11 -16.30
CA ASN A 601 -6.46 -38.52 -15.49
C ASN A 601 -5.35 -37.93 -16.38
N PHE A 602 -4.47 -37.14 -15.76
CA PHE A 602 -3.38 -36.46 -16.46
C PHE A 602 -2.03 -37.18 -16.39
N ASN A 603 -1.95 -38.41 -15.87
CA ASN A 603 -0.67 -39.07 -15.58
C ASN A 603 0.25 -39.21 -16.81
N SER A 604 -0.32 -39.32 -18.01
CA SER A 604 0.46 -39.37 -19.26
C SER A 604 1.25 -38.09 -19.56
N PHE A 605 0.93 -36.98 -18.88
CA PHE A 605 1.58 -35.68 -19.01
C PHE A 605 2.61 -35.40 -17.90
N ASP A 606 2.69 -36.21 -16.84
CA ASP A 606 3.63 -36.00 -15.72
C ASP A 606 5.11 -35.96 -16.17
N SER A 607 5.44 -36.68 -17.24
CA SER A 607 6.79 -36.67 -17.82
C SER A 607 7.08 -35.46 -18.72
N GLN A 608 6.08 -34.61 -18.99
CA GLN A 608 6.14 -33.51 -19.96
C GLN A 608 6.28 -32.12 -19.33
N VAL A 609 6.47 -32.04 -18.00
CA VAL A 609 6.53 -30.76 -17.25
C VAL A 609 7.41 -29.73 -17.95
N ALA A 610 8.66 -30.05 -18.27
CA ALA A 610 9.58 -29.09 -18.90
C ALA A 610 9.12 -28.59 -20.28
N ALA A 611 8.48 -29.45 -21.08
CA ALA A 611 7.95 -29.05 -22.38
C ALA A 611 6.71 -28.17 -22.24
N LEU A 612 5.86 -28.47 -21.26
CA LEU A 612 4.64 -27.71 -20.99
C LEU A 612 4.95 -26.34 -20.35
N THR A 613 5.85 -26.28 -19.37
CA THR A 613 6.25 -25.00 -18.76
C THR A 613 6.92 -24.05 -19.76
N ALA A 614 7.62 -24.59 -20.76
CA ALA A 614 8.16 -23.80 -21.87
C ALA A 614 7.08 -23.15 -22.76
N THR A 615 5.82 -23.63 -22.72
CA THR A 615 4.67 -22.98 -23.38
C THR A 615 4.00 -21.91 -22.52
N GLY A 616 4.47 -21.71 -21.28
CA GLY A 616 3.84 -20.81 -20.31
C GLY A 616 2.81 -21.47 -19.39
N LEU A 617 2.73 -22.81 -19.37
CA LEU A 617 2.02 -23.52 -18.31
C LEU A 617 2.73 -23.28 -16.96
N ARG A 618 1.97 -23.10 -15.90
CA ARG A 618 2.45 -22.99 -14.53
C ARG A 618 2.40 -24.35 -13.85
N LYS A 619 3.55 -24.79 -13.35
CA LYS A 619 3.63 -25.80 -12.29
C LYS A 619 3.98 -25.05 -11.01
N VAL A 620 3.04 -24.95 -10.09
CA VAL A 620 3.12 -24.07 -8.92
C VAL A 620 3.88 -24.76 -7.80
N ARG A 621 3.55 -26.02 -7.51
CA ARG A 621 4.24 -26.82 -6.49
C ARG A 621 5.36 -27.65 -7.10
N THR A 622 6.48 -27.72 -6.40
CA THR A 622 7.66 -28.50 -6.82
C THR A 622 7.70 -29.91 -6.23
N ASN A 623 6.91 -30.20 -5.20
CA ASN A 623 6.92 -31.45 -4.43
C ASN A 623 5.70 -32.36 -4.67
N ASN A 624 4.91 -32.11 -5.73
CA ASN A 624 3.82 -32.95 -6.21
C ASN A 624 4.00 -33.28 -7.71
N THR A 625 3.24 -34.25 -8.22
CA THR A 625 3.23 -34.55 -9.67
C THR A 625 2.62 -33.39 -10.46
N LEU A 626 2.65 -33.44 -11.80
CA LEU A 626 1.89 -32.48 -12.58
C LEU A 626 0.39 -32.73 -12.42
N SER A 627 -0.03 -34.00 -12.43
CA SER A 627 -1.43 -34.40 -12.31
C SER A 627 -2.11 -33.97 -11.00
N GLN A 628 -1.34 -33.87 -9.90
CA GLN A 628 -1.82 -33.30 -8.64
C GLN A 628 -1.90 -31.77 -8.66
N ASP A 629 -1.04 -31.12 -9.45
CA ASP A 629 -0.98 -29.66 -9.51
C ASP A 629 -1.99 -29.07 -10.50
N LEU A 630 -2.49 -29.89 -11.42
CA LEU A 630 -3.46 -29.52 -12.44
C LEU A 630 -4.88 -29.54 -11.86
N GLU A 631 -5.54 -28.38 -11.87
CA GLU A 631 -6.89 -28.18 -11.34
C GLU A 631 -7.85 -27.81 -12.50
N PRO A 632 -8.64 -28.77 -13.03
CA PRO A 632 -9.62 -28.51 -14.07
C PRO A 632 -10.89 -27.86 -13.52
N GLU A 633 -11.33 -26.78 -14.16
CA GLU A 633 -12.48 -25.98 -13.69
C GLU A 633 -13.58 -25.88 -14.75
N TYR A 634 -13.41 -25.08 -15.80
CA TYR A 634 -14.47 -24.81 -16.77
C TYR A 634 -14.37 -25.68 -18.03
N ILE A 635 -15.50 -26.16 -18.53
CA ILE A 635 -15.63 -26.99 -19.73
C ILE A 635 -16.41 -26.25 -20.81
N THR A 636 -15.87 -26.22 -22.03
CA THR A 636 -16.65 -25.90 -23.23
C THR A 636 -16.58 -27.02 -24.25
N ILE A 637 -17.72 -27.36 -24.86
CA ILE A 637 -17.87 -28.54 -25.74
C ILE A 637 -18.20 -28.08 -27.16
N SER A 638 -17.51 -28.63 -28.15
CA SER A 638 -17.75 -28.33 -29.57
C SER A 638 -19.16 -28.70 -29.99
N ALA A 639 -19.77 -27.90 -30.88
CA ALA A 639 -21.17 -28.08 -31.31
C ALA A 639 -21.50 -29.49 -31.88
N ASP A 640 -20.50 -30.20 -32.39
CA ASP A 640 -20.62 -31.58 -32.91
C ASP A 640 -20.43 -32.66 -31.83
N SER A 641 -20.24 -32.28 -30.56
CA SER A 641 -20.02 -33.16 -29.40
C SER A 641 -18.78 -34.06 -29.49
N ASN A 642 -17.81 -33.72 -30.35
CA ASN A 642 -16.61 -34.53 -30.54
C ASN A 642 -15.42 -34.09 -29.68
N LYS A 643 -15.34 -32.80 -29.34
CA LYS A 643 -14.21 -32.23 -28.58
C LYS A 643 -14.70 -31.40 -27.40
N ALA A 644 -13.90 -31.37 -26.35
CA ALA A 644 -14.03 -30.40 -25.28
C ALA A 644 -12.68 -29.71 -25.02
N TRP A 645 -12.76 -28.46 -24.55
CA TRP A 645 -11.65 -27.70 -24.00
C TRP A 645 -11.96 -27.39 -22.54
N ILE A 646 -10.96 -27.61 -21.68
CA ILE A 646 -11.09 -27.46 -20.24
C ILE A 646 -10.02 -26.50 -19.75
N THR A 647 -10.38 -25.48 -18.99
CA THR A 647 -9.41 -24.61 -18.32
C THR A 647 -8.73 -25.34 -17.18
N LEU A 648 -7.43 -25.10 -17.05
CA LEU A 648 -6.60 -25.50 -15.92
C LEU A 648 -6.09 -24.18 -15.32
N GLN A 649 -6.93 -23.51 -14.54
CA GLN A 649 -6.85 -22.06 -14.31
C GLN A 649 -5.51 -21.68 -13.67
N GLU A 650 -5.21 -22.20 -12.47
CA GLU A 650 -4.00 -21.94 -11.68
C GLU A 650 -2.76 -22.33 -12.50
N ASN A 651 -2.91 -23.27 -13.44
CA ASN A 651 -1.84 -23.74 -14.30
C ASN A 651 -1.68 -22.93 -15.60
N ASN A 652 -2.53 -21.94 -15.85
CA ASN A 652 -2.50 -21.11 -17.05
C ASN A 652 -2.49 -21.96 -18.35
N ALA A 653 -3.39 -22.95 -18.42
CA ALA A 653 -3.37 -23.93 -19.49
C ALA A 653 -4.77 -24.40 -19.91
N ILE A 654 -4.83 -25.08 -21.05
CA ILE A 654 -6.04 -25.71 -21.59
C ILE A 654 -5.77 -27.20 -21.84
N ALA A 655 -6.67 -28.07 -21.39
CA ALA A 655 -6.73 -29.47 -21.78
C ALA A 655 -7.69 -29.70 -22.96
N GLU A 656 -7.31 -30.55 -23.91
CA GLU A 656 -8.15 -30.97 -25.04
C GLU A 656 -8.63 -32.42 -24.85
N VAL A 657 -9.94 -32.64 -24.83
CA VAL A 657 -10.54 -33.98 -24.73
C VAL A 657 -11.18 -34.41 -26.04
N ASP A 658 -10.85 -35.61 -26.50
CA ASP A 658 -11.59 -36.34 -27.54
C ASP A 658 -12.70 -37.14 -26.85
N ILE A 659 -13.95 -36.68 -27.03
CA ILE A 659 -15.10 -37.22 -26.30
C ILE A 659 -15.46 -38.63 -26.77
N PRO A 660 -15.53 -38.94 -28.09
CA PRO A 660 -15.80 -40.31 -28.56
C PRO A 660 -14.78 -41.33 -28.07
N ASN A 661 -13.49 -41.00 -28.09
CA ASN A 661 -12.42 -41.90 -27.67
C ASN A 661 -12.19 -41.88 -26.15
N LYS A 662 -12.78 -40.92 -25.43
CA LYS A 662 -12.65 -40.73 -23.98
C LYS A 662 -11.18 -40.60 -23.57
N THR A 663 -10.47 -39.67 -24.20
CA THR A 663 -9.04 -39.43 -23.92
C THR A 663 -8.73 -37.94 -23.83
N ILE A 664 -7.85 -37.59 -22.89
CA ILE A 664 -7.18 -36.28 -22.91
C ILE A 664 -6.07 -36.38 -23.94
N THR A 665 -6.18 -35.61 -25.00
CA THR A 665 -5.29 -35.69 -26.17
C THR A 665 -4.10 -34.74 -26.07
N ARG A 666 -4.24 -33.64 -25.31
CA ARG A 666 -3.21 -32.61 -25.18
C ARG A 666 -3.47 -31.70 -23.98
N ILE A 667 -2.38 -31.13 -23.46
CA ILE A 667 -2.36 -29.92 -22.63
C ILE A 667 -1.48 -28.89 -23.34
N TRP A 668 -1.85 -27.61 -23.28
CA TRP A 668 -1.00 -26.52 -23.78
C TRP A 668 -1.14 -25.29 -22.89
N GLY A 669 -0.02 -24.63 -22.59
CA GLY A 669 0.03 -23.40 -21.83
C GLY A 669 -0.31 -22.18 -22.67
N LEU A 670 -0.80 -21.13 -22.00
CA LEU A 670 -1.32 -19.91 -22.64
C LEU A 670 -0.25 -18.82 -22.84
N GLY A 671 0.98 -19.03 -22.37
CA GLY A 671 2.02 -18.00 -22.38
C GLY A 671 1.80 -16.92 -21.29
N LYS A 672 2.42 -15.75 -21.49
CA LYS A 672 2.30 -14.59 -20.62
C LYS A 672 2.06 -13.33 -21.45
N LYS A 673 1.24 -12.42 -20.95
CA LYS A 673 1.09 -11.06 -21.47
C LYS A 673 2.26 -10.19 -21.03
N ASP A 674 2.87 -9.50 -21.98
CA ASP A 674 3.95 -8.55 -21.71
C ASP A 674 3.37 -7.17 -21.38
N MET A 675 3.38 -6.80 -20.10
CA MET A 675 2.80 -5.54 -19.63
C MET A 675 3.72 -4.34 -19.87
N SER A 676 4.89 -4.53 -20.51
CA SER A 676 5.78 -3.44 -20.91
C SER A 676 5.49 -2.90 -22.31
N VAL A 677 4.59 -3.56 -23.05
CA VAL A 677 4.28 -3.22 -24.45
C VAL A 677 3.09 -2.25 -24.52
N PRO A 678 3.15 -1.22 -25.39
CA PRO A 678 2.02 -0.33 -25.64
C PRO A 678 0.69 -1.05 -25.87
N GLY A 679 -0.36 -0.60 -25.18
CA GLY A 679 -1.68 -1.23 -25.20
C GLY A 679 -1.93 -2.27 -24.10
N ASN A 680 -0.90 -2.64 -23.33
CA ASN A 680 -1.01 -3.53 -22.16
C ASN A 680 -0.79 -2.79 -20.83
N GLY A 681 -0.99 -1.47 -20.81
CA GLY A 681 -0.84 -0.68 -19.60
C GLY A 681 -1.86 -1.07 -18.52
N PHE A 682 -1.54 -0.80 -17.27
CA PHE A 682 -2.42 -1.06 -16.13
C PHE A 682 -2.12 -0.12 -14.97
N ASP A 683 -3.13 0.19 -14.17
CA ASP A 683 -2.95 0.91 -12.91
C ASP A 683 -2.49 -0.07 -11.83
N ALA A 684 -1.22 0.04 -11.44
CA ALA A 684 -0.52 -0.95 -10.62
C ALA A 684 -0.47 -0.64 -9.10
N SER A 685 -0.73 0.62 -8.71
CA SER A 685 -0.60 1.07 -7.32
C SER A 685 -1.95 1.53 -6.77
N ASP A 686 -2.30 1.06 -5.58
CA ASP A 686 -3.42 1.59 -4.79
C ASP A 686 -3.00 2.74 -3.85
N ASN A 687 -1.74 3.21 -3.92
CA ASN A 687 -1.13 4.07 -2.90
C ASN A 687 -0.51 5.36 -3.46
N ASN A 688 -1.07 5.90 -4.54
CA ASN A 688 -0.64 7.17 -5.13
C ASN A 688 -1.79 8.18 -5.35
N GLY A 689 -3.06 7.77 -5.14
CA GLY A 689 -4.23 8.64 -5.26
C GLY A 689 -4.70 8.94 -6.69
N GLU A 690 -4.01 8.45 -7.71
CA GLU A 690 -4.22 8.81 -9.13
C GLU A 690 -4.45 7.56 -9.98
N VAL A 691 -5.26 7.62 -11.06
CA VAL A 691 -5.43 6.48 -11.99
C VAL A 691 -4.38 6.56 -13.10
N LEU A 692 -3.29 5.80 -12.95
CA LEU A 692 -2.11 5.83 -13.79
C LEU A 692 -1.92 4.49 -14.50
N ILE A 693 -2.61 4.34 -15.64
CA ILE A 693 -2.52 3.15 -16.49
C ILE A 693 -1.25 3.26 -17.33
N ALA A 694 -0.17 2.65 -16.83
CA ALA A 694 1.16 2.73 -17.41
C ALA A 694 1.72 1.34 -17.75
N ASN A 695 2.76 1.31 -18.58
CA ASN A 695 3.49 0.08 -18.88
C ASN A 695 4.59 -0.18 -17.83
N TRP A 696 4.77 -1.47 -17.50
CA TRP A 696 5.73 -1.92 -16.48
C TRP A 696 6.45 -3.18 -16.94
N PRO A 697 7.67 -3.46 -16.46
CA PRO A 697 8.41 -4.68 -16.79
C PRO A 697 7.86 -5.90 -16.04
N VAL A 698 6.56 -6.18 -16.23
CA VAL A 698 5.79 -7.25 -15.62
C VAL A 698 5.33 -8.22 -16.71
N LYS A 699 5.39 -9.52 -16.42
CA LYS A 699 4.75 -10.56 -17.23
C LYS A 699 3.54 -11.10 -16.49
N ALA A 700 2.36 -10.96 -17.06
CA ALA A 700 1.13 -11.44 -16.45
C ALA A 700 0.70 -12.76 -17.09
N TYR A 701 0.47 -13.79 -16.29
CA TYR A 701 -0.22 -15.00 -16.75
C TYR A 701 -1.71 -14.71 -17.00
N TYR A 702 -2.32 -15.43 -17.94
CA TYR A 702 -3.74 -15.24 -18.28
C TYR A 702 -4.66 -15.86 -17.23
N ILE A 703 -4.39 -17.11 -16.83
CA ILE A 703 -5.07 -17.85 -15.74
C ILE A 703 -6.59 -17.70 -15.88
N PRO A 704 -7.16 -18.29 -16.95
CA PRO A 704 -8.55 -18.10 -17.22
C PRO A 704 -9.42 -19.05 -16.41
N ASP A 705 -10.47 -18.49 -15.81
CA ASP A 705 -11.59 -19.24 -15.25
C ASP A 705 -12.51 -19.68 -16.41
N ALA A 706 -13.52 -18.89 -16.77
CA ALA A 706 -14.50 -19.33 -17.75
C ALA A 706 -13.97 -19.36 -19.19
N VAL A 707 -14.43 -20.38 -19.95
CA VAL A 707 -14.14 -20.55 -21.38
C VAL A 707 -15.38 -20.85 -22.21
N GLN A 708 -15.44 -20.30 -23.42
CA GLN A 708 -16.43 -20.65 -24.44
C GLN A 708 -15.78 -20.94 -25.78
N ASN A 709 -16.40 -21.81 -26.59
CA ASN A 709 -15.94 -22.08 -27.95
C ASN A 709 -16.93 -21.63 -29.01
N TYR A 710 -16.41 -21.28 -30.18
CA TYR A 710 -17.18 -21.05 -31.39
C TYR A 710 -16.35 -21.38 -32.63
N LYS A 711 -17.00 -21.41 -33.78
CA LYS A 711 -16.37 -21.81 -35.04
C LYS A 711 -16.54 -20.73 -36.09
N VAL A 712 -15.44 -20.38 -36.76
CA VAL A 712 -15.46 -19.51 -37.95
C VAL A 712 -14.96 -20.33 -39.13
N GLY A 713 -15.86 -20.61 -40.07
CA GLY A 713 -15.59 -21.56 -41.15
C GLY A 713 -15.27 -22.96 -40.59
N ASN A 714 -14.03 -23.42 -40.80
CA ASN A 714 -13.56 -24.73 -40.31
C ASN A 714 -12.69 -24.66 -39.06
N THR A 715 -12.40 -23.46 -38.56
CA THR A 715 -11.45 -23.25 -37.47
C THR A 715 -12.18 -23.07 -36.14
N ASN A 716 -11.72 -23.78 -35.11
CA ASN A 716 -12.24 -23.66 -33.76
C ASN A 716 -11.53 -22.53 -33.02
N TYR A 717 -12.28 -21.74 -32.28
CA TYR A 717 -11.77 -20.69 -31.42
C TYR A 717 -12.31 -20.88 -30.01
N ILE A 718 -11.50 -20.53 -29.03
CA ILE A 718 -11.94 -20.39 -27.64
C ILE A 718 -11.78 -18.94 -27.19
N VAL A 719 -12.70 -18.50 -26.32
CA VAL A 719 -12.71 -17.19 -25.67
C VAL A 719 -12.57 -17.44 -24.18
N THR A 720 -11.62 -16.76 -23.53
CA THR A 720 -11.32 -16.93 -22.11
C THR A 720 -11.42 -15.61 -21.37
N ALA A 721 -11.99 -15.63 -20.17
CA ALA A 721 -11.92 -14.53 -19.22
C ALA A 721 -10.65 -14.68 -18.39
N ASN A 722 -9.72 -13.72 -18.44
CA ASN A 722 -8.38 -13.87 -17.87
C ASN A 722 -8.34 -13.32 -16.43
N GLU A 723 -8.97 -14.04 -15.51
CA GLU A 723 -9.21 -13.62 -14.13
C GLU A 723 -7.91 -13.46 -13.33
N GLY A 724 -7.16 -14.56 -13.16
CA GLY A 724 -5.90 -14.55 -12.42
C GLY A 724 -5.87 -15.25 -11.08
N ASP A 725 -6.67 -16.27 -10.81
CA ASP A 725 -6.64 -16.91 -9.48
C ASP A 725 -5.29 -17.52 -9.07
N GLU A 726 -5.07 -17.58 -7.75
CA GLU A 726 -3.78 -17.83 -7.13
C GLU A 726 -3.87 -18.91 -6.05
N LYS A 727 -2.89 -19.82 -5.99
CA LYS A 727 -2.86 -20.84 -4.93
C LYS A 727 -2.46 -20.21 -3.59
N ASP A 728 -3.45 -19.80 -2.80
CA ASP A 728 -3.31 -19.14 -1.50
C ASP A 728 -4.07 -19.86 -0.37
N LEU A 729 -3.50 -20.97 0.08
CA LEU A 729 -4.01 -21.80 1.18
C LEU A 729 -3.20 -21.58 2.47
N SER A 730 -3.77 -21.96 3.62
CA SER A 730 -3.09 -21.80 4.93
C SER A 730 -1.72 -22.49 5.00
N GLY A 731 -1.57 -23.65 4.35
CA GLY A 731 -0.35 -24.44 4.28
C GLY A 731 0.61 -24.05 3.15
N TYR A 732 0.16 -23.20 2.21
CA TYR A 732 0.97 -22.74 1.08
C TYR A 732 0.37 -21.48 0.46
N SER A 733 1.17 -20.43 0.36
CA SER A 733 0.79 -19.21 -0.33
C SER A 733 1.89 -18.83 -1.32
N GLU A 734 1.52 -18.67 -2.58
CA GLU A 734 2.41 -18.07 -3.57
C GLU A 734 2.40 -16.54 -3.55
N ARG A 735 1.39 -15.94 -2.90
CA ARG A 735 1.13 -14.51 -2.91
C ARG A 735 2.28 -13.72 -2.27
N THR A 736 2.83 -12.78 -3.01
CA THR A 736 3.77 -11.77 -2.47
C THR A 736 3.56 -10.42 -3.17
N THR A 737 4.45 -9.46 -2.92
CA THR A 737 4.43 -8.16 -3.59
C THR A 737 5.83 -7.78 -4.07
N VAL A 738 5.94 -6.98 -5.13
CA VAL A 738 7.24 -6.55 -5.68
C VAL A 738 8.13 -5.88 -4.62
N GLY A 739 7.54 -5.09 -3.72
CA GLY A 739 8.26 -4.40 -2.65
C GLY A 739 8.60 -5.25 -1.42
N ALA A 740 8.28 -6.55 -1.42
CA ALA A 740 8.59 -7.42 -0.29
C ALA A 740 10.12 -7.61 -0.16
N ASN A 741 10.61 -7.69 1.09
CA ASN A 741 12.03 -7.82 1.38
C ASN A 741 12.62 -9.15 0.86
N ASN A 742 11.81 -10.20 0.75
CA ASN A 742 12.18 -11.51 0.25
C ASN A 742 11.90 -11.71 -1.24
N TYR A 743 11.43 -10.68 -1.96
CA TYR A 743 11.26 -10.70 -3.41
C TYR A 743 12.39 -9.88 -4.05
N THR A 744 13.62 -10.39 -4.01
CA THR A 744 14.79 -9.67 -4.54
C THR A 744 14.77 -9.71 -6.05
N LEU A 745 14.90 -8.56 -6.72
CA LEU A 745 14.98 -8.50 -8.17
C LEU A 745 16.46 -8.60 -8.58
N ASP A 746 16.76 -9.39 -9.61
CA ASP A 746 18.12 -9.49 -10.16
C ASP A 746 18.63 -8.09 -10.54
N PRO A 747 19.71 -7.58 -9.93
CA PRO A 747 20.21 -6.22 -10.17
C PRO A 747 20.78 -6.00 -11.59
N SER A 748 21.11 -7.07 -12.32
CA SER A 748 21.56 -7.01 -13.70
C SER A 748 20.40 -6.77 -14.67
N ILE A 749 19.21 -7.32 -14.37
CA ILE A 749 17.99 -7.16 -15.16
C ILE A 749 17.20 -5.92 -14.72
N PHE A 750 17.14 -5.68 -13.41
CA PHE A 750 16.39 -4.60 -12.78
C PHE A 750 17.33 -3.63 -12.01
N PRO A 751 18.24 -2.90 -12.69
CA PRO A 751 19.10 -1.92 -12.04
C PRO A 751 18.32 -0.76 -11.40
N ASN A 752 17.03 -0.64 -11.74
CA ASN A 752 16.06 0.31 -11.22
C ASN A 752 15.14 -0.28 -10.12
N ALA A 753 15.50 -1.41 -9.48
CA ALA A 753 14.67 -2.09 -8.49
C ALA A 753 14.10 -1.15 -7.40
N ASN A 754 14.87 -0.18 -6.91
CA ASN A 754 14.39 0.78 -5.90
C ASN A 754 13.21 1.65 -6.40
N ILE A 755 13.18 1.98 -7.70
CA ILE A 755 12.07 2.71 -8.32
C ILE A 755 10.86 1.80 -8.49
N LEU A 756 11.07 0.59 -9.01
CA LEU A 756 10.00 -0.38 -9.20
C LEU A 756 9.33 -0.73 -7.86
N LYS A 757 10.13 -0.94 -6.81
CA LYS A 757 9.67 -1.28 -5.45
C LYS A 757 9.04 -0.12 -4.68
N ALA A 758 9.03 1.11 -5.21
CA ALA A 758 8.36 2.22 -4.55
C ALA A 758 6.85 1.96 -4.44
N SER A 759 6.24 2.27 -3.30
CA SER A 759 4.82 1.97 -3.05
C SER A 759 3.84 2.71 -3.97
N HIS A 760 4.26 3.87 -4.50
CA HIS A 760 3.50 4.64 -5.50
C HIS A 760 3.68 4.09 -6.94
N ASN A 761 4.58 3.12 -7.13
CA ASN A 761 4.83 2.34 -8.36
C ASN A 761 4.37 0.89 -8.13
N LEU A 762 5.22 -0.13 -8.41
CA LEU A 762 4.86 -1.54 -8.26
C LEU A 762 5.00 -2.08 -6.83
N GLY A 763 5.54 -1.32 -5.87
CA GLY A 763 5.93 -1.87 -4.56
C GLY A 763 4.85 -2.66 -3.82
N ARG A 764 3.58 -2.31 -4.00
CA ARG A 764 2.43 -3.02 -3.40
C ARG A 764 1.72 -4.00 -4.34
N PHE A 765 2.09 -4.01 -5.62
CA PHE A 765 1.53 -4.84 -6.66
C PHE A 765 1.78 -6.32 -6.35
N ARG A 766 0.72 -7.13 -6.41
CA ARG A 766 0.73 -8.56 -6.12
C ARG A 766 1.39 -9.31 -7.26
N VAL A 767 2.26 -10.25 -6.89
CA VAL A 767 3.03 -11.10 -7.79
C VAL A 767 3.17 -12.49 -7.17
N SER A 768 3.52 -13.46 -7.99
CA SER A 768 3.78 -14.83 -7.56
C SER A 768 5.22 -14.98 -7.08
N SER A 769 5.40 -15.66 -5.95
CA SER A 769 6.70 -16.14 -5.47
C SER A 769 7.06 -17.54 -6.02
N ALA A 770 6.11 -18.22 -6.66
CA ALA A 770 6.30 -19.55 -7.25
C ALA A 770 6.92 -19.49 -8.65
N THR A 771 6.88 -18.32 -9.29
CA THR A 771 7.36 -18.12 -10.68
C THR A 771 8.19 -16.85 -10.80
N GLY A 772 9.09 -16.81 -11.79
CA GLY A 772 9.91 -15.63 -12.10
C GLY A 772 11.39 -15.75 -11.70
N ASN A 773 11.74 -16.76 -10.90
CA ASN A 773 13.12 -17.21 -10.68
C ASN A 773 13.42 -18.37 -11.64
N THR A 774 14.41 -18.19 -12.50
CA THR A 774 14.67 -19.03 -13.68
C THR A 774 16.02 -19.71 -13.69
N ASP A 775 16.95 -19.30 -12.81
CA ASP A 775 18.26 -19.93 -12.66
C ASP A 775 18.48 -20.61 -11.28
N GLY A 776 17.52 -20.48 -10.37
CA GLY A 776 17.46 -21.19 -9.11
C GLY A 776 18.25 -20.54 -7.97
N ASP A 777 18.66 -19.28 -8.10
CA ASP A 777 19.24 -18.51 -6.99
C ASP A 777 18.14 -17.86 -6.09
N SER A 778 18.42 -16.77 -5.37
CA SER A 778 17.41 -16.09 -4.53
C SER A 778 16.73 -14.90 -5.20
N ASP A 779 17.23 -14.50 -6.35
CA ASP A 779 16.80 -13.32 -7.07
C ASP A 779 15.74 -13.73 -8.11
N PHE A 780 14.99 -12.74 -8.60
CA PHE A 780 13.95 -12.93 -9.60
C PHE A 780 14.35 -12.20 -10.88
N GLU A 781 14.42 -12.95 -11.97
CA GLU A 781 14.74 -12.47 -13.31
C GLU A 781 13.51 -11.92 -14.03
N GLU A 782 12.31 -12.24 -13.53
CA GLU A 782 11.04 -11.79 -14.07
C GLU A 782 10.04 -11.43 -12.97
N ILE A 783 9.37 -10.28 -13.13
CA ILE A 783 8.24 -9.90 -12.28
C ILE A 783 6.98 -10.59 -12.83
N ALA A 784 6.63 -11.74 -12.26
CA ALA A 784 5.52 -12.57 -12.70
C ALA A 784 4.23 -12.29 -11.90
N ALA A 785 3.19 -11.84 -12.59
CA ALA A 785 1.88 -11.55 -12.01
C ALA A 785 0.79 -12.51 -12.51
N LEU A 786 -0.32 -12.57 -11.79
CA LEU A 786 -1.48 -13.41 -12.09
C LEU A 786 -2.65 -12.49 -12.46
N GLY A 787 -3.38 -12.87 -13.52
CA GLY A 787 -4.47 -12.07 -14.07
C GLY A 787 -4.00 -11.05 -15.09
N ALA A 788 -4.42 -11.21 -16.34
CA ALA A 788 -4.03 -10.35 -17.46
C ALA A 788 -4.96 -9.13 -17.66
N ARG A 789 -5.96 -8.96 -16.77
CA ARG A 789 -6.92 -7.83 -16.73
C ARG A 789 -7.72 -7.64 -18.02
N SER A 790 -7.94 -8.74 -18.76
CA SER A 790 -8.41 -8.75 -20.15
C SER A 790 -9.19 -10.01 -20.45
N PHE A 791 -9.74 -10.10 -21.66
CA PHE A 791 -10.17 -11.38 -22.22
C PHE A 791 -9.34 -11.70 -23.46
N SER A 792 -9.22 -12.99 -23.77
CA SER A 792 -8.43 -13.48 -24.90
C SER A 792 -9.26 -14.33 -25.84
N ILE A 793 -8.87 -14.33 -27.12
CA ILE A 793 -9.35 -15.30 -28.10
C ILE A 793 -8.16 -16.10 -28.61
N PHE A 794 -8.27 -17.42 -28.58
CA PHE A 794 -7.27 -18.34 -29.11
C PHE A 794 -7.85 -19.12 -30.29
N ASN A 795 -7.04 -19.31 -31.33
CA ASN A 795 -7.30 -20.35 -32.31
C ASN A 795 -7.00 -21.70 -31.65
N ALA A 796 -8.04 -22.48 -31.37
CA ALA A 796 -7.93 -23.72 -30.61
C ALA A 796 -7.24 -24.84 -31.40
N ASP A 797 -7.20 -24.76 -32.73
CA ASP A 797 -6.53 -25.75 -33.58
C ASP A 797 -5.01 -25.51 -33.60
N THR A 798 -4.58 -24.23 -33.68
CA THR A 798 -3.16 -23.84 -33.72
C THR A 798 -2.58 -23.47 -32.35
N LYS A 799 -3.43 -23.30 -31.32
CA LYS A 799 -3.10 -22.83 -29.97
C LYS A 799 -2.48 -21.44 -29.90
N GLN A 800 -2.73 -20.62 -30.93
CA GLN A 800 -2.18 -19.26 -30.98
C GLN A 800 -3.23 -18.29 -30.48
N GLN A 801 -2.81 -17.36 -29.62
CA GLN A 801 -3.63 -16.21 -29.27
C GLN A 801 -3.79 -15.33 -30.51
N VAL A 802 -5.03 -15.02 -30.87
CA VAL A 802 -5.37 -14.17 -32.02
C VAL A 802 -5.86 -12.79 -31.61
N TYR A 803 -6.28 -12.64 -30.34
CA TYR A 803 -6.68 -11.35 -29.77
C TYR A 803 -6.51 -11.34 -28.24
N ASP A 804 -6.21 -10.15 -27.71
CA ASP A 804 -6.27 -9.77 -26.30
C ASP A 804 -6.92 -8.38 -26.21
N SER A 805 -7.78 -8.13 -25.22
CA SER A 805 -8.38 -6.80 -25.05
C SER A 805 -7.42 -5.74 -24.51
N GLY A 806 -6.19 -6.09 -24.14
CA GLY A 806 -5.16 -5.15 -23.71
C GLY A 806 -5.56 -4.41 -22.43
N ASP A 807 -5.49 -3.09 -22.49
CA ASP A 807 -5.83 -2.12 -21.45
C ASP A 807 -7.27 -1.57 -21.56
N GLN A 808 -8.09 -2.11 -22.49
CA GLN A 808 -9.37 -1.51 -22.87
C GLN A 808 -10.36 -1.43 -21.69
N PHE A 809 -10.41 -2.46 -20.83
CA PHE A 809 -11.34 -2.51 -19.70
C PHE A 809 -11.05 -1.37 -18.72
N GLU A 810 -9.80 -1.24 -18.26
CA GLU A 810 -9.39 -0.19 -17.34
C GLU A 810 -9.54 1.22 -17.93
N ARG A 811 -9.17 1.41 -19.21
CA ARG A 811 -9.34 2.72 -19.86
C ARG A 811 -10.82 3.10 -19.96
N TYR A 812 -11.70 2.17 -20.31
CA TYR A 812 -13.13 2.47 -20.39
C TYR A 812 -13.72 2.77 -19.00
N ILE A 813 -13.45 1.92 -18.02
CA ILE A 813 -13.98 2.08 -16.65
C ILE A 813 -13.44 3.36 -16.01
N SER A 814 -12.14 3.67 -16.14
CA SER A 814 -11.59 4.92 -15.58
C SER A 814 -12.22 6.17 -16.19
N ALA A 815 -12.57 6.14 -17.48
CA ALA A 815 -13.17 7.29 -18.18
C ALA A 815 -14.68 7.43 -17.95
N LYS A 816 -15.42 6.33 -17.82
CA LYS A 816 -16.90 6.33 -17.80
C LYS A 816 -17.50 5.94 -16.45
N HIS A 817 -16.77 5.19 -15.64
CA HIS A 817 -17.21 4.66 -14.33
C HIS A 817 -16.13 4.84 -13.24
N PRO A 818 -15.55 6.06 -13.05
CA PRO A 818 -14.39 6.25 -12.18
C PRO A 818 -14.64 5.92 -10.70
N LEU A 819 -15.89 5.96 -10.24
CA LEU A 819 -16.26 5.66 -8.84
C LEU A 819 -16.14 4.18 -8.48
N ILE A 820 -16.01 3.30 -9.47
CA ILE A 820 -15.81 1.86 -9.28
C ILE A 820 -14.55 1.37 -10.00
N PHE A 821 -13.66 2.28 -10.39
CA PHE A 821 -12.42 1.90 -11.07
C PHE A 821 -11.56 1.00 -10.17
N ASN A 822 -11.28 -0.23 -10.64
CA ASN A 822 -10.57 -1.27 -9.90
C ASN A 822 -11.06 -1.39 -8.44
N ALA A 823 -12.39 -1.33 -8.27
CA ALA A 823 -13.05 -1.55 -7.01
C ALA A 823 -13.16 -3.06 -6.70
N ASP A 824 -13.38 -3.40 -5.43
CA ASP A 824 -13.55 -4.77 -4.96
C ASP A 824 -15.04 -5.12 -4.96
N ASN A 825 -15.40 -6.40 -5.07
CA ASN A 825 -16.82 -6.77 -5.11
C ASN A 825 -17.53 -6.43 -3.79
N GLU A 826 -16.80 -6.37 -2.67
CA GLU A 826 -17.30 -5.99 -1.34
C GLU A 826 -17.27 -4.47 -1.03
N SER A 827 -16.83 -3.62 -1.96
CA SER A 827 -16.66 -2.18 -1.69
C SER A 827 -16.62 -1.32 -2.95
N ASN A 828 -17.13 -0.09 -2.89
CA ASN A 828 -16.94 0.91 -3.96
C ASN A 828 -15.65 1.73 -3.80
N ALA A 829 -14.70 1.28 -2.99
CA ALA A 829 -13.43 1.99 -2.81
C ALA A 829 -12.58 1.93 -4.09
N VAL A 830 -12.42 3.08 -4.73
CA VAL A 830 -11.64 3.26 -5.95
C VAL A 830 -10.19 2.76 -5.74
N LYS A 831 -9.69 1.97 -6.70
CA LYS A 831 -8.32 1.42 -6.78
C LYS A 831 -7.92 0.34 -5.76
N ASN A 832 -8.82 -0.16 -4.92
CA ASN A 832 -8.43 -1.18 -3.94
C ASN A 832 -7.95 -2.51 -4.59
N ARG A 833 -8.35 -2.79 -5.83
CA ARG A 833 -7.83 -3.90 -6.66
C ARG A 833 -6.72 -3.52 -7.63
N SER A 834 -6.31 -2.25 -7.72
CA SER A 834 -5.23 -1.82 -8.63
C SER A 834 -3.89 -2.50 -8.31
N ARG A 835 -3.62 -2.76 -7.04
CA ARG A 835 -2.45 -3.55 -6.62
C ARG A 835 -2.59 -5.06 -6.86
N ALA A 836 -3.72 -5.55 -7.35
CA ALA A 836 -4.06 -6.98 -7.48
C ALA A 836 -4.36 -7.32 -8.95
N LYS A 837 -5.53 -7.89 -9.28
CA LYS A 837 -5.88 -8.32 -10.63
C LYS A 837 -6.82 -7.33 -11.36
N GLY A 838 -7.04 -6.13 -10.78
CA GLY A 838 -7.68 -5.00 -11.44
C GLY A 838 -9.20 -5.19 -11.66
N PRO A 839 -9.71 -5.11 -12.89
CA PRO A 839 -11.13 -5.31 -13.19
C PRO A 839 -11.66 -6.73 -12.91
N GLU A 840 -10.80 -7.74 -13.04
CA GLU A 840 -11.08 -9.17 -12.78
C GLU A 840 -12.20 -9.76 -13.63
N PRO A 841 -11.91 -10.11 -14.90
CA PRO A 841 -12.87 -10.79 -15.77
C PRO A 841 -13.01 -12.27 -15.38
N GLU A 842 -14.25 -12.75 -15.23
CA GLU A 842 -14.55 -14.03 -14.57
C GLU A 842 -15.31 -14.98 -15.49
N GLY A 843 -16.58 -14.68 -15.75
CA GLY A 843 -17.49 -15.44 -16.59
C GLY A 843 -17.45 -14.99 -18.05
N VAL A 844 -17.70 -15.93 -18.97
CA VAL A 844 -17.94 -15.64 -20.38
C VAL A 844 -19.07 -16.49 -20.96
N THR A 845 -19.96 -15.85 -21.71
CA THR A 845 -20.96 -16.52 -22.55
C THR A 845 -20.99 -15.93 -23.96
N LEU A 846 -21.43 -16.71 -24.94
CA LEU A 846 -21.52 -16.28 -26.34
C LEU A 846 -22.97 -16.27 -26.84
N GLY A 847 -23.30 -15.29 -27.67
CA GLY A 847 -24.60 -15.17 -28.32
C GLY A 847 -24.48 -14.87 -29.81
N THR A 848 -25.27 -15.56 -30.65
CA THR A 848 -25.43 -15.17 -32.06
C THR A 848 -26.65 -14.27 -32.19
N ILE A 849 -26.43 -13.02 -32.59
CA ILE A 849 -27.46 -11.99 -32.71
C ILE A 849 -27.35 -11.37 -34.10
N SER A 850 -28.43 -11.43 -34.87
CA SER A 850 -28.47 -10.89 -36.25
C SER A 850 -27.35 -11.43 -37.16
N GLY A 851 -26.93 -12.68 -36.95
CA GLY A 851 -25.85 -13.33 -37.71
C GLY A 851 -24.43 -12.97 -37.27
N GLN A 852 -24.27 -12.18 -36.21
CA GLN A 852 -22.99 -11.83 -35.61
C GLN A 852 -22.81 -12.54 -34.27
N THR A 853 -21.58 -12.93 -33.94
CA THR A 853 -21.24 -13.56 -32.65
C THR A 853 -20.77 -12.48 -31.67
N TYR A 854 -21.38 -12.43 -30.50
CA TYR A 854 -21.01 -11.55 -29.40
C TYR A 854 -20.50 -12.37 -28.21
N ALA A 855 -19.48 -11.86 -27.54
CA ALA A 855 -19.04 -12.31 -26.23
C ALA A 855 -19.55 -11.35 -25.16
N PHE A 856 -20.06 -11.90 -24.07
CA PHE A 856 -20.45 -11.20 -22.86
C PHE A 856 -19.52 -11.69 -21.75
N ILE A 857 -18.74 -10.78 -21.17
CA ILE A 857 -17.69 -11.09 -20.19
C ILE A 857 -18.01 -10.37 -18.89
N THR A 858 -18.23 -11.11 -17.80
CA THR A 858 -18.46 -10.52 -16.48
C THR A 858 -17.16 -10.01 -15.87
N LEU A 859 -17.26 -8.98 -15.03
CA LEU A 859 -16.16 -8.50 -14.19
C LEU A 859 -16.56 -8.74 -12.73
N GLU A 860 -15.96 -9.70 -12.05
CA GLU A 860 -16.38 -10.16 -10.73
C GLU A 860 -16.15 -9.06 -9.68
N ARG A 861 -14.97 -8.44 -9.64
CA ARG A 861 -14.67 -7.36 -8.67
C ARG A 861 -15.32 -6.03 -9.05
N THR A 862 -14.92 -5.46 -10.19
CA THR A 862 -15.42 -4.14 -10.58
C THR A 862 -16.91 -4.15 -10.88
N GLY A 863 -17.46 -5.30 -11.27
CA GLY A 863 -18.87 -5.49 -11.59
C GLY A 863 -19.19 -5.22 -13.05
N GLY A 864 -20.33 -5.76 -13.48
CA GLY A 864 -20.90 -5.56 -14.80
C GLY A 864 -20.44 -6.55 -15.87
N VAL A 865 -20.85 -6.27 -17.10
CA VAL A 865 -20.65 -7.12 -18.28
C VAL A 865 -20.07 -6.27 -19.40
N MET A 866 -18.87 -6.64 -19.86
CA MET A 866 -18.26 -6.15 -21.09
C MET A 866 -18.82 -6.92 -22.29
N VAL A 867 -19.17 -6.22 -23.38
CA VAL A 867 -19.74 -6.83 -24.59
C VAL A 867 -18.85 -6.56 -25.79
N TYR A 868 -18.49 -7.62 -26.52
CA TYR A 868 -17.68 -7.53 -27.73
C TYR A 868 -18.33 -8.27 -28.88
N ASN A 869 -18.39 -7.68 -30.07
CA ASN A 869 -18.63 -8.42 -31.30
C ASN A 869 -17.33 -9.13 -31.68
N ILE A 870 -17.35 -10.45 -31.67
CA ILE A 870 -16.21 -11.33 -31.95
C ILE A 870 -16.38 -12.10 -33.25
N THR A 871 -17.32 -11.71 -34.12
CA THR A 871 -17.56 -12.37 -35.42
C THR A 871 -16.28 -12.54 -36.22
N ASN A 872 -15.40 -11.52 -36.17
CA ASN A 872 -14.01 -11.65 -36.61
C ASN A 872 -13.08 -11.85 -35.39
N PRO A 873 -12.56 -13.07 -35.13
CA PRO A 873 -11.69 -13.35 -33.99
C PRO A 873 -10.42 -12.51 -33.93
N ASN A 874 -9.94 -11.99 -35.07
CA ASN A 874 -8.70 -11.22 -35.15
C ASN A 874 -8.95 -9.71 -35.02
N ASN A 875 -10.21 -9.27 -35.03
CA ASN A 875 -10.59 -7.88 -34.85
C ASN A 875 -11.94 -7.73 -34.12
N PRO A 876 -12.04 -8.21 -32.86
CA PRO A 876 -13.18 -7.90 -32.01
C PRO A 876 -13.44 -6.41 -31.86
N THR A 877 -14.70 -6.02 -31.70
CA THR A 877 -15.09 -4.62 -31.48
C THR A 877 -15.88 -4.48 -30.18
N PHE A 878 -15.47 -3.52 -29.34
CA PHE A 878 -16.17 -3.22 -28.10
C PHE A 878 -17.55 -2.63 -28.39
N THR A 879 -18.59 -3.22 -27.80
CA THR A 879 -19.98 -2.94 -28.16
C THR A 879 -20.74 -2.21 -27.06
N ASP A 880 -20.64 -2.65 -25.81
CA ASP A 880 -21.34 -2.06 -24.67
C ASP A 880 -20.67 -2.49 -23.36
N TYR A 881 -20.92 -1.76 -22.28
CA TYR A 881 -20.65 -2.17 -20.91
C TYR A 881 -21.79 -1.71 -20.01
N LYS A 882 -22.32 -2.63 -19.21
CA LYS A 882 -23.35 -2.33 -18.20
C LYS A 882 -23.01 -2.97 -16.88
N HIS A 883 -23.36 -2.25 -15.82
CA HIS A 883 -23.33 -2.77 -14.46
C HIS A 883 -24.61 -2.34 -13.75
N SER A 884 -25.01 -3.12 -12.74
CA SER A 884 -26.14 -2.83 -11.86
C SER A 884 -25.72 -2.49 -10.42
N ARG A 885 -24.42 -2.33 -10.17
CA ARG A 885 -23.90 -1.78 -8.91
C ARG A 885 -24.46 -0.39 -8.62
N SER A 886 -24.81 -0.15 -7.36
CA SER A 886 -25.02 1.21 -6.85
C SER A 886 -23.67 1.87 -6.59
N THR A 887 -23.41 3.05 -7.15
CA THR A 887 -22.15 3.78 -6.97
C THR A 887 -22.23 4.88 -5.92
N SER A 888 -23.43 5.32 -5.54
CA SER A 888 -23.65 6.33 -4.47
C SER A 888 -23.51 5.76 -3.07
N ALA A 889 -23.72 4.45 -2.92
CA ALA A 889 -23.54 3.67 -1.70
C ALA A 889 -23.30 2.21 -2.09
N TYR A 890 -22.59 1.44 -1.25
CA TYR A 890 -22.41 0.01 -1.47
C TYR A 890 -23.78 -0.70 -1.54
N GLY A 891 -24.05 -1.42 -2.63
CA GLY A 891 -25.32 -2.08 -2.90
C GLY A 891 -25.52 -2.37 -4.38
N GLY A 892 -26.72 -2.83 -4.76
CA GLY A 892 -26.98 -3.39 -6.09
C GLY A 892 -26.41 -4.81 -6.22
N ASP A 893 -26.14 -5.24 -7.45
CA ASP A 893 -25.66 -6.59 -7.73
C ASP A 893 -24.13 -6.61 -7.74
N ASN A 894 -23.52 -7.53 -6.97
CA ASN A 894 -22.08 -7.56 -6.68
C ASN A 894 -21.53 -8.99 -6.81
N GLY A 895 -20.29 -9.12 -7.30
CA GLY A 895 -19.67 -10.41 -7.60
C GLY A 895 -20.23 -11.15 -8.82
N PRO A 896 -20.35 -10.54 -10.02
CA PRO A 896 -20.71 -11.27 -11.23
C PRO A 896 -19.79 -12.48 -11.49
N GLU A 897 -20.36 -13.68 -11.44
CA GLU A 897 -19.63 -14.93 -11.60
C GLU A 897 -20.15 -15.67 -12.84
N GLY A 898 -21.19 -16.49 -12.70
CA GLY A 898 -21.86 -17.16 -13.81
C GLY A 898 -22.68 -16.23 -14.70
N ILE A 899 -22.66 -16.51 -16.00
CA ILE A 899 -23.41 -15.74 -17.01
C ILE A 899 -23.97 -16.63 -18.12
N ILE A 900 -25.21 -16.36 -18.54
CA ILE A 900 -25.83 -17.02 -19.70
C ILE A 900 -26.47 -16.02 -20.66
N TYR A 901 -26.45 -16.36 -21.95
CA TYR A 901 -27.28 -15.73 -22.97
C TYR A 901 -28.45 -16.65 -23.34
N ILE A 902 -29.67 -16.11 -23.28
CA ILE A 902 -30.91 -16.78 -23.68
C ILE A 902 -31.36 -16.17 -25.00
N ALA A 903 -31.33 -16.96 -26.07
CA ALA A 903 -31.75 -16.50 -27.40
C ALA A 903 -33.27 -16.21 -27.48
N PRO A 904 -33.71 -15.28 -28.37
CA PRO A 904 -35.12 -14.93 -28.54
C PRO A 904 -36.08 -16.11 -28.66
N GLU A 905 -35.73 -17.09 -29.49
CA GLU A 905 -36.50 -18.31 -29.76
C GLU A 905 -36.65 -19.24 -28.56
N ASN A 906 -35.83 -19.04 -27.53
CA ASN A 906 -35.88 -19.78 -26.28
C ASN A 906 -36.70 -19.06 -25.21
N THR A 907 -37.42 -17.98 -25.52
CA THR A 907 -38.23 -17.22 -24.56
C THR A 907 -39.68 -17.09 -24.99
N THR A 908 -40.60 -16.94 -24.04
CA THR A 908 -42.00 -16.57 -24.32
C THR A 908 -42.16 -15.19 -24.93
N THR A 909 -41.19 -14.30 -24.68
CA THR A 909 -41.24 -12.89 -25.11
C THR A 909 -40.69 -12.66 -26.52
N GLN A 910 -40.03 -13.67 -27.13
CA GLN A 910 -39.31 -13.54 -28.39
C GLN A 910 -38.20 -12.48 -28.35
N LYS A 911 -37.54 -12.32 -27.20
CA LYS A 911 -36.43 -11.38 -26.97
C LYS A 911 -35.23 -12.10 -26.37
N GLY A 912 -34.04 -11.59 -26.66
CA GLY A 912 -32.80 -12.13 -26.10
C GLY A 912 -32.52 -11.54 -24.71
N TYR A 913 -31.97 -12.33 -23.80
CA TYR A 913 -31.57 -11.87 -22.47
C TYR A 913 -30.17 -12.34 -22.10
N VAL A 914 -29.48 -11.53 -21.31
CA VAL A 914 -28.29 -11.91 -20.57
C VAL A 914 -28.65 -11.95 -19.09
N ILE A 915 -28.39 -13.08 -18.44
CA ILE A 915 -28.62 -13.29 -17.00
C ILE A 915 -27.27 -13.53 -16.34
N VAL A 916 -27.01 -12.80 -15.27
CA VAL A 916 -25.75 -12.84 -14.53
C VAL A 916 -26.07 -13.24 -13.09
N ALA A 917 -25.41 -14.28 -12.61
CA ALA A 917 -25.41 -14.67 -11.20
C ALA A 917 -24.36 -13.82 -10.45
N ASN A 918 -24.76 -13.20 -9.35
CA ASN A 918 -23.93 -12.25 -8.61
C ASN A 918 -23.70 -12.78 -7.19
N GLU A 919 -22.60 -13.50 -7.01
CA GLU A 919 -22.25 -14.31 -5.84
C GLU A 919 -22.43 -13.55 -4.53
N ILE A 920 -21.72 -12.44 -4.38
CA ILE A 920 -21.64 -11.67 -3.13
C ILE A 920 -23.00 -11.08 -2.74
N SER A 921 -23.79 -10.68 -3.73
CA SER A 921 -25.13 -10.15 -3.47
C SER A 921 -26.22 -11.21 -3.35
N GLY A 922 -25.97 -12.45 -3.79
CA GLY A 922 -26.97 -13.50 -3.87
C GLY A 922 -28.10 -13.21 -4.85
N THR A 923 -27.81 -12.50 -5.95
CA THR A 923 -28.85 -12.03 -6.89
C THR A 923 -28.58 -12.42 -8.33
N LEU A 924 -29.66 -12.56 -9.10
CA LEU A 924 -29.64 -12.62 -10.56
C LEU A 924 -29.91 -11.23 -11.13
N SER A 925 -28.94 -10.66 -11.85
CA SER A 925 -29.12 -9.43 -12.62
C SER A 925 -29.45 -9.77 -14.07
N MET A 926 -30.45 -9.06 -14.62
CA MET A 926 -31.07 -9.44 -15.88
C MET A 926 -31.07 -8.27 -16.86
N TYR A 927 -30.65 -8.55 -18.09
CA TYR A 927 -30.55 -7.57 -19.16
C TYR A 927 -31.28 -8.07 -20.40
N GLU A 928 -32.21 -7.27 -20.93
CA GLU A 928 -32.73 -7.47 -22.29
C GLU A 928 -31.68 -7.03 -23.30
N VAL A 929 -31.42 -7.86 -24.31
CA VAL A 929 -30.51 -7.53 -25.41
C VAL A 929 -31.30 -6.79 -26.50
N ALA A 930 -31.05 -5.49 -26.61
CA ALA A 930 -31.67 -4.65 -27.62
C ALA A 930 -30.74 -4.45 -28.82
N VAL A 931 -31.32 -4.55 -30.02
CA VAL A 931 -30.69 -4.10 -31.26
C VAL A 931 -31.26 -2.73 -31.59
N PRO A 932 -30.48 -1.64 -31.55
CA PRO A 932 -31.01 -0.31 -31.85
C PRO A 932 -31.66 -0.28 -33.24
N PRO A 933 -32.79 0.44 -33.41
CA PRO A 933 -33.39 0.60 -34.71
C PRO A 933 -32.36 1.26 -35.64
N THR A 934 -31.96 0.54 -36.69
CA THR A 934 -31.06 1.06 -37.71
C THR A 934 -31.75 2.24 -38.41
N LEU A 935 -31.41 3.47 -38.02
CA LEU A 935 -31.54 4.62 -38.93
C LEU A 935 -30.49 4.40 -40.01
N ALA A 936 -30.87 3.66 -41.05
CA ALA A 936 -30.05 3.47 -42.23
C ALA A 936 -29.80 4.81 -42.92
N THR A 937 -28.69 5.45 -42.59
CA THR A 937 -27.92 6.25 -43.53
C THR A 937 -26.48 5.78 -43.42
N GLY A 938 -26.07 5.01 -44.42
CA GLY A 938 -24.75 4.43 -44.48
C GLY A 938 -23.67 5.49 -44.39
N GLU A 939 -22.84 5.36 -43.38
CA GLU A 939 -21.39 5.37 -43.52
C GLU A 939 -20.89 4.43 -42.43
N VAL A 940 -20.63 3.17 -42.80
CA VAL A 940 -19.68 2.36 -42.03
C VAL A 940 -18.38 3.15 -42.14
N LYS A 941 -18.01 3.89 -41.09
CA LYS A 941 -16.61 4.21 -40.89
C LYS A 941 -15.94 2.85 -40.70
N GLN A 942 -15.40 2.29 -41.78
CA GLN A 942 -14.38 1.28 -41.64
C GLN A 942 -13.29 1.94 -40.81
N GLU A 943 -13.19 1.56 -39.53
CA GLU A 943 -11.91 1.73 -38.86
C GLU A 943 -10.86 1.07 -39.75
N LYS A 944 -9.88 1.87 -40.13
CA LYS A 944 -8.81 1.44 -41.02
C LYS A 944 -8.03 0.38 -40.24
N ALA A 945 -8.19 -0.90 -40.60
CA ALA A 945 -7.50 -1.99 -39.90
C ALA A 945 -6.00 -1.65 -39.77
N THR A 946 -5.45 -1.74 -38.57
CA THR A 946 -4.05 -1.40 -38.28
C THR A 946 -3.13 -2.37 -39.02
N PHE A 947 -2.16 -1.86 -39.81
CA PHE A 947 -1.20 -2.72 -40.50
C PHE A 947 -0.17 -3.27 -39.50
N ASN A 948 -0.08 -4.59 -39.34
CA ASN A 948 0.86 -5.24 -38.41
C ASN A 948 1.80 -6.21 -39.15
N VAL A 949 3.03 -6.35 -38.65
CA VAL A 949 4.08 -7.23 -39.20
C VAL A 949 4.56 -8.22 -38.12
N PHE A 950 4.56 -9.53 -38.41
CA PHE A 950 4.91 -10.59 -37.45
C PHE A 950 5.58 -11.80 -38.13
N PRO A 951 6.41 -12.61 -37.45
CA PRO A 951 6.98 -12.34 -36.14
C PRO A 951 7.91 -11.14 -36.21
N ASN A 952 7.95 -10.32 -35.16
CA ASN A 952 8.85 -9.17 -35.09
C ASN A 952 9.31 -9.01 -33.64
N PRO A 953 10.55 -9.41 -33.29
CA PRO A 953 11.67 -9.75 -34.17
C PRO A 953 11.48 -11.06 -34.97
N VAL A 954 12.12 -11.12 -36.14
CA VAL A 954 12.19 -12.31 -37.01
C VAL A 954 13.64 -12.79 -37.10
N ASN A 955 13.89 -14.10 -37.03
CA ASN A 955 15.23 -14.64 -37.28
C ASN A 955 15.57 -14.53 -38.77
N LYS A 956 16.80 -14.14 -39.10
CA LYS A 956 17.27 -14.10 -40.49
C LYS A 956 17.03 -15.44 -41.18
N GLY A 957 16.39 -15.36 -42.35
CA GLY A 957 16.01 -16.52 -43.16
C GLY A 957 14.54 -16.93 -43.00
N ASN A 958 13.87 -16.45 -41.95
CA ASN A 958 12.43 -16.63 -41.79
C ASN A 958 11.64 -15.54 -42.54
N ILE A 959 10.33 -15.73 -42.62
CA ILE A 959 9.39 -14.85 -43.32
C ILE A 959 8.73 -13.93 -42.30
N LEU A 960 8.67 -12.62 -42.62
CA LEU A 960 7.77 -11.66 -42.00
C LEU A 960 6.42 -11.76 -42.71
N TYR A 961 5.33 -11.68 -41.97
CA TYR A 961 3.95 -11.73 -42.43
C TYR A 961 3.26 -10.43 -42.10
N PHE A 962 2.31 -10.03 -42.95
CA PHE A 962 1.40 -8.93 -42.72
C PHE A 962 0.03 -9.49 -42.32
N ASN A 963 -0.69 -8.79 -41.45
CA ASN A 963 -2.05 -9.16 -41.09
C ASN A 963 -3.09 -8.94 -42.22
N ARG A 964 -2.69 -8.24 -43.28
CA ARG A 964 -3.45 -8.08 -44.53
C ARG A 964 -2.52 -7.87 -45.72
N LYS A 965 -3.04 -8.03 -46.94
CA LYS A 965 -2.31 -7.66 -48.15
C LYS A 965 -2.07 -6.15 -48.18
N GLN A 966 -0.83 -5.73 -48.42
CA GLN A 966 -0.46 -4.32 -48.46
C GLN A 966 0.72 -4.07 -49.41
N ASP A 967 0.74 -2.91 -50.05
CA ASP A 967 1.94 -2.41 -50.72
C ASP A 967 2.93 -1.89 -49.67
N TYR A 968 4.20 -2.31 -49.74
CA TYR A 968 5.22 -1.88 -48.79
C TYR A 968 6.50 -1.38 -49.46
N GLU A 969 7.22 -0.52 -48.74
CA GLU A 969 8.59 -0.09 -48.95
C GLU A 969 9.39 -0.39 -47.67
N LEU A 970 10.47 -1.16 -47.78
CA LEU A 970 11.34 -1.55 -46.68
C LEU A 970 12.62 -0.72 -46.70
N TYR A 971 12.93 -0.04 -45.61
CA TYR A 971 14.11 0.81 -45.46
C TYR A 971 15.05 0.26 -44.38
N ASP A 972 16.35 0.49 -44.52
CA ASP A 972 17.28 0.36 -43.40
C ASP A 972 17.24 1.61 -42.50
N MET A 973 17.93 1.57 -41.36
CA MET A 973 17.97 2.70 -40.41
C MET A 973 18.71 3.95 -40.93
N SER A 974 19.42 3.87 -42.06
CA SER A 974 19.98 5.06 -42.73
C SER A 974 18.97 5.76 -43.65
N GLY A 975 17.75 5.20 -43.77
CA GLY A 975 16.71 5.67 -44.68
C GLY A 975 16.88 5.18 -46.12
N LYS A 976 17.80 4.24 -46.37
CA LYS A 976 17.99 3.65 -47.70
C LYS A 976 16.93 2.59 -47.97
N LEU A 977 16.27 2.68 -49.12
CA LEU A 977 15.29 1.70 -49.58
C LEU A 977 15.99 0.35 -49.93
N ILE A 978 15.56 -0.73 -49.29
CA ILE A 978 16.11 -2.09 -49.41
C ILE A 978 15.17 -3.01 -50.21
N GLY A 979 13.85 -2.79 -50.15
CA GLY A 979 12.88 -3.60 -50.89
C GLY A 979 11.53 -2.91 -51.02
N LYS A 980 10.72 -3.34 -51.98
CA LYS A 980 9.31 -2.94 -52.10
C LYS A 980 8.52 -3.98 -52.87
N GLU A 981 7.25 -4.13 -52.52
CA GLU A 981 6.34 -5.05 -53.20
C GLU A 981 4.91 -4.53 -53.12
N LYS A 982 4.07 -4.94 -54.07
CA LYS A 982 2.65 -4.59 -54.09
C LYS A 982 1.80 -5.77 -53.66
N ASN A 983 0.71 -5.50 -52.93
CA ASN A 983 -0.27 -6.48 -52.51
C ASN A 983 0.36 -7.69 -51.79
N ALA A 984 1.42 -7.43 -51.03
CA ALA A 984 2.22 -8.45 -50.38
C ALA A 984 1.57 -8.85 -49.06
N LEU A 985 1.72 -10.12 -48.69
CA LEU A 985 1.39 -10.63 -47.34
C LEU A 985 2.65 -10.90 -46.54
N THR A 986 3.84 -10.78 -47.14
CA THR A 986 5.07 -11.23 -46.53
C THR A 986 6.29 -10.42 -46.99
N ILE A 987 7.37 -10.49 -46.21
CA ILE A 987 8.73 -10.07 -46.58
C ILE A 987 9.68 -11.22 -46.28
N THR A 988 10.47 -11.66 -47.27
CA THR A 988 11.55 -12.64 -47.03
C THR A 988 12.78 -11.94 -46.46
N THR A 989 13.35 -12.50 -45.38
CA THR A 989 14.53 -11.90 -44.72
C THR A 989 15.85 -12.54 -45.12
N ASN A 990 15.85 -13.50 -46.06
CA ASN A 990 17.05 -14.21 -46.53
C ASN A 990 18.19 -13.25 -46.97
N ASN A 991 17.81 -12.14 -47.59
CA ASN A 991 18.73 -11.15 -48.16
C ASN A 991 18.99 -9.95 -47.24
N LEU A 992 18.44 -9.96 -46.02
CA LEU A 992 18.62 -8.89 -45.04
C LEU A 992 19.80 -9.23 -44.11
N SER A 993 20.57 -8.22 -43.75
CA SER A 993 21.51 -8.32 -42.62
C SER A 993 20.73 -8.29 -41.30
N THR A 994 21.32 -8.84 -40.24
CA THR A 994 20.77 -8.66 -38.89
C THR A 994 20.78 -7.17 -38.54
N GLY A 995 19.68 -6.66 -37.97
CA GLY A 995 19.49 -5.23 -37.76
C GLY A 995 18.04 -4.80 -37.78
N VAL A 996 17.83 -3.49 -37.67
CA VAL A 996 16.50 -2.85 -37.66
C VAL A 996 16.19 -2.30 -39.05
N TYR A 997 14.93 -2.44 -39.46
CA TYR A 997 14.38 -1.96 -40.71
C TYR A 997 13.05 -1.26 -40.45
N LEU A 998 12.59 -0.45 -41.41
CA LEU A 998 11.28 0.19 -41.39
C LEU A 998 10.46 -0.28 -42.58
N VAL A 999 9.28 -0.83 -42.33
CA VAL A 999 8.28 -1.15 -43.36
C VAL A 999 7.30 0.01 -43.43
N LYS A 1000 7.33 0.76 -44.52
CA LYS A 1000 6.38 1.83 -44.83
C LYS A 1000 5.33 1.30 -45.80
N THR A 1001 4.05 1.46 -45.49
CA THR A 1001 2.98 1.08 -46.41
C THR A 1001 2.62 2.22 -47.35
N SER A 1002 2.00 1.90 -48.48
CA SER A 1002 1.40 2.92 -49.38
C SER A 1002 0.32 3.78 -48.71
N GLU A 1003 -0.22 3.30 -47.59
CA GLU A 1003 -1.26 3.96 -46.79
C GLU A 1003 -0.71 4.88 -45.70
N GLY A 1004 0.62 4.94 -45.55
CA GLY A 1004 1.30 5.81 -44.60
C GLY A 1004 1.74 5.14 -43.30
N ASP A 1005 1.38 3.88 -43.06
CA ASP A 1005 1.79 3.16 -41.85
C ASP A 1005 3.29 2.91 -41.86
N LEU A 1006 3.96 3.09 -40.72
CA LEU A 1006 5.37 2.81 -40.56
C LEU A 1006 5.54 1.77 -39.44
N LYS A 1007 6.15 0.62 -39.73
CA LYS A 1007 6.42 -0.43 -38.75
C LYS A 1007 7.91 -0.72 -38.66
N ARG A 1008 8.46 -0.63 -37.44
CA ARG A 1008 9.83 -1.07 -37.13
C ARG A 1008 9.88 -2.59 -37.15
N VAL A 1009 10.82 -3.16 -37.90
CA VAL A 1009 11.04 -4.60 -38.01
C VAL A 1009 12.47 -4.94 -37.61
N ILE A 1010 12.65 -5.94 -36.75
CA ILE A 1010 13.96 -6.39 -36.27
C ILE A 1010 14.26 -7.75 -36.89
N VAL A 1011 15.33 -7.83 -37.67
CA VAL A 1011 15.89 -9.10 -38.18
C VAL A 1011 17.03 -9.51 -37.26
N LYS A 1012 16.88 -10.62 -36.53
CA LYS A 1012 17.88 -11.14 -35.60
C LYS A 1012 18.77 -12.20 -36.23
#